data_AF-A0A6H5JBU6-F1
#
_entry.id   AF-A0A6H5JBU6-F1
#
_cell.length_a   1.000
_cell.length_b   1.000
_cell.length_c   1.000
_cell.angle_alpha   90.00
_cell.angle_beta   90.00
_cell.angle_gamma   90.00
#
_symmetry.space_group_name_H-M   'P 1'
#
loop_
_entity.id
_entity.type
_entity.pdbx_description
1 polymer ?
#
loop_
_entity_poly.entity_id
_entity_poly.type
_entity_poly.pdbx_seq_one_letter_code
_entity_poly.pdbx_strand_id
1 'polypeptide(L)'
;MAVSTSTKEKGGGRLVSTTLLCVHGMPLRKKTASSGNNTKSRKSDSQRTGCGCKINIRWPIKTDVYKHPRLTTMELEHLHAVDKEAADVQQAQKGPLTTPMKATSAKLTDAGLKPAAQAVVIEALHDRRVHPRTMQNEVIRHREDAHPFDAQDLLQKVQACTKDGGVYKVKLDENGRLSHLFWMTAEQIALASRYGSVLLYDDTAVKNRYRLPLGLGVVIDGEYFSRIVFQSLTVDTTAVTFEWVLEEFKAARGAAPDMFLQDADAAMGLAADKVFPDARKRRCMWHLGQNLMKNLKKVLGSAFQAFLDQFYKTRGRLTESGFEEEYAKLVETFPKAKEYMAYLYKDRERWAVYSSVLVFSAASYTTNRVESMNAQAKRVLNSQASLVRVFKFLSDAIEKQAARAELRSAQLRLPSVSTPDTATYWFGAALTTPCKFALGVWAYKFMMDEVAMCATFCSSPSNALLEGASRDDALGKFEYIGMMVVNVETVAVIVENHDGTDKRYIVLGMTDGSHLCSCRTLQELGLCCRHFWAAMRLSRRYKFHVGILNQHWLAEQGRKPTSEWPEGAKPTWAVALNHKALSEGEKQAPLVATGRLQCATEGDEGGGGAGAGVQWDAGNVTIESSLVQLKETGPTPQDRRFLYVDCLKEATAAVSLGVETVPPEALRALVRQFKQGVHQASRIGSSAGLAVANPAVVRLPTSRDTGKRKRASHEGGAVVGAARRAYNQSYS
;
A
#
# COMPACT_ATOMS: atom_id res chain seq x y z
N MET A 1 -37.10 17.04 23.54
CA MET A 1 -37.21 15.59 23.88
C MET A 1 -36.14 15.22 24.91
N ALA A 2 -36.51 14.46 25.95
CA ALA A 2 -35.57 13.65 26.74
C ALA A 2 -35.53 12.23 26.14
N VAL A 3 -34.40 11.54 26.27
CA VAL A 3 -34.27 10.14 25.81
C VAL A 3 -34.49 9.20 26.99
N SER A 4 -35.45 8.29 26.89
CA SER A 4 -35.65 7.18 27.81
C SER A 4 -35.34 5.86 27.10
N THR A 5 -34.24 5.22 27.50
CA THR A 5 -33.85 3.90 26.98
C THR A 5 -34.35 2.82 27.92
N SER A 6 -35.29 1.97 27.47
CA SER A 6 -35.66 0.75 28.17
C SER A 6 -35.02 -0.47 27.49
N THR A 7 -34.19 -1.18 28.25
CA THR A 7 -33.60 -2.45 27.83
C THR A 7 -34.48 -3.58 28.33
N LYS A 8 -35.26 -4.23 27.44
CA LYS A 8 -35.87 -5.53 27.77
C LYS A 8 -34.90 -6.63 27.40
N GLU A 9 -34.33 -7.29 28.40
CA GLU A 9 -33.39 -8.39 28.19
C GLU A 9 -34.09 -9.67 27.72
N LYS A 10 -33.66 -10.16 26.56
CA LYS A 10 -33.49 -11.59 26.32
C LYS A 10 -32.13 -11.79 25.64
N GLY A 11 -31.14 -12.25 26.40
CA GLY A 11 -29.85 -12.72 25.87
C GLY A 11 -28.90 -11.64 25.32
N GLY A 12 -28.30 -10.84 26.20
CA GLY A 12 -27.05 -10.13 25.89
C GLY A 12 -27.17 -8.71 25.33
N GLY A 13 -27.55 -7.75 26.18
CA GLY A 13 -27.03 -6.37 26.13
C GLY A 13 -27.18 -5.56 24.84
N ARG A 14 -28.18 -5.83 24.00
CA ARG A 14 -28.44 -5.06 22.76
C ARG A 14 -29.73 -4.25 22.86
N LEU A 15 -29.68 -2.97 22.47
CA LEU A 15 -30.86 -2.12 22.40
C LEU A 15 -31.88 -2.69 21.41
N VAL A 16 -33.09 -2.95 21.89
CA VAL A 16 -34.23 -3.40 21.06
C VAL A 16 -35.19 -2.23 20.77
N SER A 17 -35.32 -1.29 21.71
CA SER A 17 -36.21 -0.12 21.59
C SER A 17 -35.64 1.13 22.25
N THR A 18 -35.98 2.30 21.70
CA THR A 18 -35.69 3.62 22.27
C THR A 18 -37.00 4.42 22.33
N THR A 19 -37.29 5.03 23.47
CA THR A 19 -38.44 5.93 23.62
C THR A 19 -37.92 7.36 23.80
N LEU A 20 -38.22 8.24 22.84
CA LEU A 20 -38.09 9.67 23.03
C LEU A 20 -39.33 10.15 23.79
N LEU A 21 -39.16 10.89 24.87
CA LEU A 21 -40.24 11.46 25.67
C LEU A 21 -40.16 12.98 25.64
N CYS A 22 -41.28 13.65 25.89
CA CYS A 22 -41.22 15.05 26.29
C CYS A 22 -40.41 15.21 27.60
N VAL A 23 -39.61 16.28 27.71
CA VAL A 23 -38.85 16.60 28.94
C VAL A 23 -39.78 16.85 30.15
N HIS A 24 -41.00 17.30 29.89
CA HIS A 24 -42.05 17.53 30.89
C HIS A 24 -42.87 16.26 31.23
N GLY A 25 -42.63 15.14 30.54
CA GLY A 25 -43.34 13.86 30.70
C GLY A 25 -42.60 12.79 31.52
N MET A 26 -41.40 13.06 32.02
CA MET A 26 -40.62 12.05 32.76
C MET A 26 -41.15 11.81 34.18
N PRO A 27 -41.39 10.54 34.59
CA PRO A 27 -41.93 10.22 35.91
C PRO A 27 -41.03 10.66 37.07
N LEU A 28 -41.64 10.85 38.24
CA LEU A 28 -40.93 11.24 39.46
C LEU A 28 -39.90 10.19 39.87
N ARG A 29 -38.64 10.60 40.00
CA ARG A 29 -37.59 9.77 40.61
C ARG A 29 -37.93 9.63 42.10
N LYS A 30 -38.39 8.44 42.53
CA LYS A 30 -38.60 8.12 43.95
C LYS A 30 -37.34 8.47 44.73
N LYS A 31 -37.45 9.35 45.73
CA LYS A 31 -36.37 9.59 46.70
C LYS A 31 -36.23 8.31 47.53
N THR A 32 -35.08 7.64 47.43
CA THR A 32 -34.65 6.68 48.45
C THR A 32 -34.41 7.46 49.74
N ALA A 33 -35.05 7.04 50.83
CA ALA A 33 -34.83 7.65 52.14
C ALA A 33 -33.42 7.32 52.62
N SER A 34 -32.57 8.34 52.75
CA SER A 34 -31.29 8.26 53.45
C SER A 34 -31.22 9.43 54.42
N SER A 35 -31.05 9.12 55.71
CA SER A 35 -30.88 10.10 56.79
C SER A 35 -29.67 11.00 56.56
N GLY A 36 -29.74 12.26 56.97
CA GLY A 36 -28.62 13.21 56.93
C GLY A 36 -29.04 14.65 56.60
N ASN A 37 -29.01 15.52 57.60
CA ASN A 37 -29.33 16.95 57.44
C ASN A 37 -28.32 17.69 56.56
N ASN A 38 -28.79 18.34 55.48
CA ASN A 38 -28.33 19.70 55.17
C ASN A 38 -29.30 20.44 54.22
N THR A 39 -29.85 21.57 54.67
CA THR A 39 -30.92 22.32 54.02
C THR A 39 -30.41 23.41 53.08
N LYS A 40 -30.12 23.05 51.81
CA LYS A 40 -30.15 24.00 50.69
C LYS A 40 -30.78 23.36 49.45
N SER A 41 -32.12 23.40 49.38
CA SER A 41 -32.82 23.01 48.15
C SER A 41 -32.62 24.08 47.07
N ARG A 42 -31.95 23.72 45.98
CA ARG A 42 -32.08 24.48 44.73
C ARG A 42 -33.53 24.37 44.25
N LYS A 43 -34.25 25.49 44.16
CA LYS A 43 -35.46 25.57 43.33
C LYS A 43 -35.03 25.24 41.89
N SER A 44 -35.72 24.31 41.25
CA SER A 44 -35.54 23.97 39.84
C SER A 44 -36.83 24.27 39.11
N ASP A 45 -36.80 25.19 38.14
CA ASP A 45 -37.99 25.67 37.40
C ASP A 45 -38.58 24.64 36.42
N SER A 46 -38.28 23.34 36.56
CA SER A 46 -38.87 22.30 35.72
C SER A 46 -40.31 22.00 36.16
N GLN A 47 -41.28 22.77 35.66
CA GLN A 47 -42.68 22.37 35.69
C GLN A 47 -42.87 21.11 34.83
N ARG A 48 -42.97 19.93 35.46
CA ARG A 48 -43.24 18.66 34.76
C ARG A 48 -44.74 18.43 34.72
N THR A 49 -45.34 18.64 33.54
CA THR A 49 -46.79 18.65 33.33
C THR A 49 -47.40 17.27 33.06
N GLY A 50 -46.63 16.18 33.13
CA GLY A 50 -47.13 14.84 32.84
C GLY A 50 -47.40 14.61 31.34
N CYS A 51 -46.77 15.40 30.47
CA CYS A 51 -46.98 15.37 29.02
C CYS A 51 -46.77 13.97 28.41
N GLY A 52 -47.81 13.46 27.73
CA GLY A 52 -47.82 12.14 27.11
C GLY A 52 -46.97 11.98 25.84
N CYS A 53 -46.54 13.09 25.21
CA CYS A 53 -45.79 13.07 23.95
C CYS A 53 -44.59 12.11 24.01
N LYS A 54 -44.62 11.11 23.12
CA LYS A 54 -43.63 10.05 23.03
C LYS A 54 -43.47 9.50 21.62
N ILE A 55 -42.23 9.15 21.27
CA ILE A 55 -41.89 8.48 20.01
C ILE A 55 -41.14 7.19 20.35
N ASN A 56 -41.72 6.04 19.98
CA ASN A 56 -41.10 4.73 20.14
C ASN A 56 -40.41 4.31 18.83
N ILE A 57 -39.11 4.03 18.91
CA ILE A 57 -38.29 3.50 17.81
C ILE A 57 -37.86 2.09 18.19
N ARG A 58 -38.15 1.11 17.35
CA ARG A 58 -37.63 -0.26 17.44
C ARG A 58 -36.43 -0.43 16.50
N TRP A 59 -35.36 -0.99 17.03
CA TRP A 59 -34.12 -1.26 16.28
C TRP A 59 -34.11 -2.72 15.81
N PRO A 60 -33.71 -3.00 14.56
CA PRO A 60 -33.73 -4.35 14.02
C PRO A 60 -32.62 -5.21 14.64
N ILE A 61 -32.97 -6.42 15.04
CA ILE A 61 -32.03 -7.45 15.51
C ILE A 61 -31.61 -8.30 14.28
N LYS A 62 -30.49 -9.04 14.36
CA LYS A 62 -29.95 -9.86 13.26
C LYS A 62 -30.96 -10.84 12.61
N THR A 63 -32.01 -11.23 13.32
CA THR A 63 -33.04 -12.18 12.88
C THR A 63 -34.35 -11.50 12.44
N ASP A 64 -34.43 -10.17 12.47
CA ASP A 64 -35.63 -9.42 12.13
C ASP A 64 -35.76 -9.29 10.60
N VAL A 65 -36.98 -9.42 10.06
CA VAL A 65 -37.26 -9.40 8.61
C VAL A 65 -36.87 -8.05 7.98
N TYR A 66 -36.84 -7.00 8.79
CA TYR A 66 -36.64 -5.63 8.36
C TYR A 66 -35.26 -5.12 8.77
N LYS A 67 -34.47 -4.63 7.80
CA LYS A 67 -33.07 -4.22 8.02
C LYS A 67 -32.88 -2.77 8.50
N HIS A 68 -33.96 -2.06 8.80
CA HIS A 68 -33.94 -0.63 9.15
C HIS A 68 -34.73 -0.34 10.44
N PRO A 69 -34.39 0.74 11.17
CA PRO A 69 -35.13 1.17 12.36
C PRO A 69 -36.58 1.53 12.01
N ARG A 70 -37.52 1.29 12.93
CA ARG A 70 -38.95 1.50 12.71
C ARG A 70 -39.59 2.30 13.85
N LEU A 71 -40.38 3.30 13.49
CA LEU A 71 -41.29 3.96 14.41
C LEU A 71 -42.45 3.00 14.71
N THR A 72 -42.66 2.67 15.99
CA THR A 72 -43.76 1.77 16.42
C THR A 72 -44.90 2.51 17.10
N THR A 73 -44.66 3.73 17.56
CA THR A 73 -45.67 4.60 18.18
C THR A 73 -45.20 6.04 18.07
N MET A 74 -46.10 6.96 17.76
CA MET A 74 -45.79 8.38 17.65
C MET A 74 -46.98 9.18 18.17
N GLU A 75 -46.88 9.62 19.42
CA GLU A 75 -47.84 10.52 20.07
C GLU A 75 -47.18 11.90 20.15
N LEU A 76 -47.69 12.86 19.37
CA LEU A 76 -47.09 14.19 19.23
C LEU A 76 -47.84 15.28 20.00
N GLU A 77 -48.96 14.94 20.65
CA GLU A 77 -49.76 15.91 21.39
C GLU A 77 -49.06 16.32 22.70
N HIS A 78 -48.93 17.63 22.88
CA HIS A 78 -48.32 18.23 24.06
C HIS A 78 -49.40 18.92 24.92
N LEU A 79 -49.44 18.58 26.21
CA LEU A 79 -50.29 19.21 27.22
C LEU A 79 -49.71 20.54 27.75
N HIS A 80 -48.87 21.19 26.95
CA HIS A 80 -48.21 22.46 27.26
C HIS A 80 -47.82 23.15 25.95
N ALA A 81 -47.62 24.46 25.98
CA ALA A 81 -47.05 25.17 24.84
C ALA A 81 -45.70 24.53 24.44
N VAL A 82 -45.56 24.22 23.15
CA VAL A 82 -44.30 23.77 22.58
C VAL A 82 -43.55 25.01 22.12
N ASP A 83 -42.43 25.29 22.77
CA ASP A 83 -41.53 26.36 22.37
C ASP A 83 -41.01 26.11 20.95
N LYS A 84 -41.49 26.91 20.00
CA LYS A 84 -41.09 26.85 18.59
C LYS A 84 -39.68 27.40 18.38
N GLU A 85 -39.26 28.40 19.16
CA GLU A 85 -37.93 28.99 19.05
C GLU A 85 -36.83 27.97 19.37
N ALA A 86 -37.08 27.04 20.30
CA ALA A 86 -36.15 25.98 20.63
C ALA A 86 -35.81 25.03 19.46
N ALA A 87 -36.70 24.90 18.45
CA ALA A 87 -36.44 24.12 17.25
C ALA A 87 -35.53 24.89 16.28
N ASP A 88 -35.85 26.15 15.99
CA ASP A 88 -35.05 27.03 15.13
C ASP A 88 -33.65 27.26 15.71
N VAL A 89 -33.54 27.41 17.03
CA VAL A 89 -32.27 27.53 17.76
C VAL A 89 -31.37 26.29 17.54
N GLN A 90 -31.90 25.07 17.47
CA GLN A 90 -31.08 23.88 17.17
C GLN A 90 -30.65 23.77 15.71
N GLN A 91 -31.36 24.40 14.79
CA GLN A 91 -31.08 24.35 13.35
C GLN A 91 -30.08 25.45 12.95
N ALA A 92 -30.18 26.66 13.53
CA ALA A 92 -29.23 27.77 13.36
C ALA A 92 -27.83 27.48 13.94
N GLN A 93 -27.72 26.64 14.99
CA GLN A 93 -26.48 26.37 15.72
C GLN A 93 -25.45 25.46 15.00
N LYS A 94 -25.76 24.88 13.84
CA LYS A 94 -24.97 23.76 13.25
C LYS A 94 -24.05 24.10 12.06
N GLY A 95 -23.89 25.37 11.70
CA GLY A 95 -22.91 25.79 10.69
C GLY A 95 -21.53 26.15 11.25
N PRO A 96 -20.44 26.07 10.46
CA PRO A 96 -19.16 26.71 10.81
C PRO A 96 -19.31 28.24 10.93
N LEU A 97 -18.35 28.89 11.60
CA LEU A 97 -18.23 30.36 11.62
C LEU A 97 -17.93 30.89 10.22
N THR A 98 -18.60 31.98 9.81
CA THR A 98 -18.27 32.71 8.58
C THR A 98 -16.96 33.49 8.74
N THR A 99 -16.34 33.91 7.64
CA THR A 99 -15.08 34.68 7.69
C THR A 99 -15.18 35.96 8.53
N PRO A 100 -16.26 36.78 8.44
CA PRO A 100 -16.45 37.92 9.35
C PRO A 100 -16.50 37.53 10.83
N MET A 101 -17.27 36.49 11.19
CA MET A 101 -17.39 36.03 12.58
C MET A 101 -16.04 35.54 13.14
N LYS A 102 -15.21 34.89 12.30
CA LYS A 102 -13.83 34.50 12.67
C LYS A 102 -12.93 35.70 12.90
N ALA A 103 -12.99 36.71 12.03
CA ALA A 103 -12.23 37.95 12.19
C ALA A 103 -12.64 38.71 13.48
N THR A 104 -13.93 38.67 13.85
CA THR A 104 -14.38 39.14 15.17
C THR A 104 -13.80 38.29 16.30
N SER A 105 -13.90 36.95 16.24
CA SER A 105 -13.36 36.04 17.26
C SER A 105 -11.85 36.22 17.49
N ALA A 106 -11.08 36.43 16.42
CA ALA A 106 -9.65 36.75 16.49
C ALA A 106 -9.39 37.98 17.37
N LYS A 107 -9.96 39.13 17.00
CA LYS A 107 -9.83 40.40 17.75
C LYS A 107 -10.24 40.27 19.22
N LEU A 108 -11.33 39.55 19.50
CA LEU A 108 -11.79 39.32 20.89
C LEU A 108 -10.86 38.36 21.65
N THR A 109 -10.19 37.44 20.96
CA THR A 109 -9.19 36.53 21.56
C THR A 109 -7.91 37.27 21.91
N ASP A 110 -7.46 38.18 21.03
CA ASP A 110 -6.32 39.07 21.26
C ASP A 110 -6.59 40.04 22.42
N ALA A 111 -7.84 40.53 22.53
CA ALA A 111 -8.33 41.29 23.69
C ALA A 111 -8.59 40.43 24.96
N GLY A 112 -8.27 39.14 24.95
CA GLY A 112 -8.34 38.26 26.13
C GLY A 112 -9.71 37.74 26.53
N LEU A 113 -10.77 37.96 25.73
CA LEU A 113 -12.13 37.51 26.08
C LEU A 113 -12.25 35.98 26.06
N LYS A 114 -12.93 35.43 27.07
CA LYS A 114 -13.24 33.99 27.18
C LYS A 114 -14.24 33.56 26.08
N PRO A 115 -14.16 32.32 25.56
CA PRO A 115 -15.01 31.85 24.45
C PRO A 115 -16.52 32.04 24.64
N ALA A 116 -17.02 31.94 25.89
CA ALA A 116 -18.42 32.17 26.20
C ALA A 116 -18.85 33.64 26.00
N ALA A 117 -17.99 34.61 26.35
CA ALA A 117 -18.25 36.02 26.10
C ALA A 117 -18.15 36.34 24.61
N GLN A 118 -17.20 35.73 23.89
CA GLN A 118 -17.10 35.89 22.44
C GLN A 118 -18.34 35.36 21.69
N ALA A 119 -18.97 34.30 22.19
CA ALA A 119 -20.22 33.77 21.61
C ALA A 119 -21.34 34.83 21.67
N VAL A 120 -21.50 35.51 22.81
CA VAL A 120 -22.50 36.58 22.99
C VAL A 120 -22.22 37.79 22.10
N VAL A 121 -20.94 38.21 22.00
CA VAL A 121 -20.57 39.33 21.13
C VAL A 121 -20.78 38.99 19.65
N ILE A 122 -20.52 37.76 19.22
CA ILE A 122 -20.78 37.34 17.84
C ILE A 122 -22.28 37.17 17.56
N GLU A 123 -23.07 36.71 18.53
CA GLU A 123 -24.53 36.69 18.44
C GLU A 123 -25.08 38.10 18.21
N ALA A 124 -24.61 39.09 18.99
CA ALA A 124 -25.03 40.49 18.87
C ALA A 124 -24.55 41.20 17.58
N LEU A 125 -23.37 40.85 17.06
CA LEU A 125 -22.78 41.52 15.89
C LEU A 125 -23.11 40.87 14.53
N HIS A 126 -23.47 39.58 14.51
CA HIS A 126 -23.70 38.81 13.28
C HIS A 126 -25.07 38.13 13.27
N ASP A 127 -25.97 38.52 14.18
CA ASP A 127 -27.33 37.98 14.37
C ASP A 127 -27.39 36.44 14.34
N ARG A 128 -26.41 35.80 15.00
CA ARG A 128 -26.21 34.35 14.88
C ARG A 128 -25.66 33.71 16.16
N ARG A 129 -26.51 32.91 16.81
CA ARG A 129 -26.12 32.03 17.93
C ARG A 129 -25.01 31.05 17.53
N VAL A 130 -23.91 31.08 18.27
CA VAL A 130 -22.80 30.14 18.11
C VAL A 130 -22.67 29.25 19.35
N HIS A 131 -22.61 27.94 19.14
CA HIS A 131 -22.40 26.99 20.23
C HIS A 131 -21.04 27.24 20.94
N PRO A 132 -20.96 27.27 22.29
CA PRO A 132 -19.72 27.62 23.01
C PRO A 132 -18.51 26.76 22.65
N ARG A 133 -18.71 25.47 22.34
CA ARG A 133 -17.63 24.58 21.87
C ARG A 133 -17.07 24.97 20.49
N THR A 134 -17.89 25.55 19.62
CA THR A 134 -17.44 26.09 18.32
C THR A 134 -16.56 27.31 18.53
N MET A 135 -16.95 28.21 19.44
CA MET A 135 -16.10 29.33 19.85
C MET A 135 -14.81 28.87 20.52
N GLN A 136 -14.87 27.90 21.43
CA GLN A 136 -13.68 27.36 22.09
C GLN A 136 -12.71 26.75 21.07
N ASN A 137 -13.20 26.00 20.08
CA ASN A 137 -12.38 25.46 19.00
C ASN A 137 -11.74 26.57 18.13
N GLU A 138 -12.44 27.68 17.87
CA GLU A 138 -11.87 28.80 17.10
C GLU A 138 -10.85 29.60 17.92
N VAL A 139 -11.09 29.83 19.21
CA VAL A 139 -10.12 30.45 20.13
C VAL A 139 -8.85 29.60 20.27
N ILE A 140 -8.98 28.27 20.32
CA ILE A 140 -7.82 27.36 20.30
C ILE A 140 -7.07 27.52 18.97
N ARG A 141 -7.75 27.44 17.83
CA ARG A 141 -7.12 27.62 16.51
C ARG A 141 -6.39 28.94 16.39
N HIS A 142 -7.03 30.06 16.75
CA HIS A 142 -6.42 31.39 16.68
C HIS A 142 -5.13 31.47 17.51
N ARG A 143 -5.12 30.85 18.71
CA ARG A 143 -3.93 30.77 19.56
C ARG A 143 -2.84 29.83 19.01
N GLU A 144 -3.21 28.70 18.43
CA GLU A 144 -2.29 27.79 17.70
C GLU A 144 -1.74 28.43 16.40
N ASP A 145 -2.41 29.47 15.91
CA ASP A 145 -2.08 30.22 14.71
C ASP A 145 -1.38 31.57 15.01
N ALA A 146 -1.28 31.97 16.28
CA ALA A 146 -0.69 33.22 16.74
C ALA A 146 0.83 33.11 16.90
N HIS A 147 1.53 32.98 15.77
CA HIS A 147 2.99 32.96 15.68
C HIS A 147 3.52 34.23 15.00
N PRO A 148 4.01 35.24 15.75
CA PRO A 148 4.59 36.46 15.16
C PRO A 148 5.81 36.18 14.27
N PHE A 149 6.56 35.13 14.59
CA PHE A 149 7.76 34.68 13.88
C PHE A 149 7.56 33.30 13.22
N ASP A 150 6.35 33.00 12.71
CA ASP A 150 5.89 31.69 12.22
C ASP A 150 6.91 30.90 11.35
N ALA A 151 7.56 31.58 10.39
CA ALA A 151 8.58 30.94 9.55
C ALA A 151 9.87 30.59 10.32
N GLN A 152 10.28 31.42 11.28
CA GLN A 152 11.43 31.17 12.14
C GLN A 152 11.11 30.07 13.17
N ASP A 153 9.92 30.10 13.77
CA ASP A 153 9.42 29.06 14.69
C ASP A 153 9.33 27.69 13.98
N LEU A 154 8.89 27.67 12.72
CA LEU A 154 8.93 26.47 11.87
C LEU A 154 10.37 26.00 11.65
N LEU A 155 11.28 26.89 11.23
CA LEU A 155 12.67 26.52 10.97
C LEU A 155 13.37 25.96 12.21
N GLN A 156 13.14 26.54 13.40
CA GLN A 156 13.67 26.00 14.66
C GLN A 156 13.13 24.59 14.96
N LYS A 157 11.84 24.32 14.68
CA LYS A 157 11.24 22.99 14.86
C LYS A 157 11.79 21.97 13.88
N VAL A 158 12.00 22.36 12.63
CA VAL A 158 12.63 21.52 11.60
C VAL A 158 14.09 21.24 11.94
N GLN A 159 14.86 22.26 12.37
CA GLN A 159 16.23 22.08 12.86
C GLN A 159 16.27 21.11 14.06
N ALA A 160 15.34 21.23 15.01
CA ALA A 160 15.27 20.35 16.17
C ALA A 160 14.97 18.89 15.77
N CYS A 161 14.01 18.63 14.87
CA CYS A 161 13.67 17.26 14.47
C CYS A 161 14.61 16.64 13.41
N THR A 162 15.55 17.41 12.87
CA THR A 162 16.55 16.92 11.90
C THR A 162 17.97 16.90 12.46
N LYS A 163 18.21 17.42 13.68
CA LYS A 163 19.52 17.51 14.33
C LYS A 163 20.29 16.19 14.35
N ASP A 164 19.61 15.09 14.68
CA ASP A 164 20.24 13.79 14.95
C ASP A 164 20.24 12.89 13.69
N GLY A 165 20.83 13.39 12.60
CA GLY A 165 20.99 12.65 11.34
C GLY A 165 19.83 12.79 10.34
N GLY A 166 18.95 13.78 10.53
CA GLY A 166 18.01 14.23 9.50
C GLY A 166 18.66 15.23 8.53
N VAL A 167 17.88 15.67 7.54
CA VAL A 167 18.28 16.69 6.56
C VAL A 167 17.17 17.72 6.43
N TYR A 168 17.55 19.00 6.39
CA TYR A 168 16.65 20.08 5.96
C TYR A 168 17.39 21.05 5.05
N LYS A 169 16.64 21.71 4.17
CA LYS A 169 17.14 22.63 3.15
C LYS A 169 16.19 23.80 3.02
N VAL A 170 16.73 25.01 3.04
CA VAL A 170 15.97 26.25 3.03
C VAL A 170 16.47 27.16 1.91
N LYS A 171 15.54 27.81 1.21
CA LYS A 171 15.82 28.96 0.34
C LYS A 171 14.99 30.15 0.83
N LEU A 172 15.60 31.32 0.79
CA LEU A 172 14.94 32.60 1.02
C LEU A 172 14.75 33.32 -0.32
N ASP A 173 13.83 34.27 -0.39
CA ASP A 173 13.76 35.25 -1.48
C ASP A 173 14.70 36.43 -1.23
N GLU A 174 14.76 37.37 -2.17
CA GLU A 174 15.56 38.60 -2.10
C GLU A 174 15.22 39.49 -0.90
N ASN A 175 14.03 39.31 -0.31
CA ASN A 175 13.54 40.03 0.88
C ASN A 175 13.75 39.24 2.18
N GLY A 176 14.51 38.13 2.14
CA GLY A 176 14.76 37.25 3.29
C GLY A 176 13.56 36.41 3.72
N ARG A 177 12.50 36.31 2.91
CA ARG A 177 11.29 35.53 3.24
C ARG A 177 11.47 34.08 2.82
N LEU A 178 10.84 33.15 3.56
CA LEU A 178 10.87 31.73 3.24
C LEU A 178 10.25 31.46 1.86
N SER A 179 11.06 31.07 0.88
CA SER A 179 10.60 30.72 -0.47
C SER A 179 10.49 29.20 -0.64
N HIS A 180 11.44 28.45 -0.09
CA HIS A 180 11.43 26.99 -0.14
C HIS A 180 11.93 26.37 1.17
N LEU A 181 11.30 25.28 1.59
CA LEU A 181 11.74 24.42 2.67
C LEU A 181 11.53 22.96 2.27
N PHE A 182 12.53 22.12 2.48
CA PHE A 182 12.47 20.67 2.36
C PHE A 182 13.04 20.06 3.64
N TRP A 183 12.43 18.98 4.16
CA TRP A 183 13.01 18.26 5.30
C TRP A 183 12.65 16.78 5.36
N MET A 184 13.50 16.02 6.06
CA MET A 184 13.39 14.60 6.40
C MET A 184 14.04 14.36 7.77
N THR A 185 13.34 13.71 8.71
CA THR A 185 13.99 13.20 9.94
C THR A 185 14.87 11.97 9.63
N ALA A 186 15.72 11.56 10.57
CA ALA A 186 16.58 10.38 10.42
C ALA A 186 15.76 9.09 10.13
N GLU A 187 14.62 8.91 10.80
CA GLU A 187 13.71 7.78 10.56
C GLU A 187 13.09 7.84 9.16
N GLN A 188 12.80 9.03 8.66
CA GLN A 188 12.26 9.21 7.32
C GLN A 188 13.30 8.92 6.23
N ILE A 189 14.56 9.30 6.45
CA ILE A 189 15.69 8.91 5.59
C ILE A 189 15.86 7.38 5.61
N ALA A 190 15.86 6.76 6.79
CA ALA A 190 15.94 5.29 6.91
C ALA A 190 14.78 4.57 6.20
N LEU A 191 13.54 5.10 6.27
CA LEU A 191 12.40 4.59 5.53
C LEU A 191 12.56 4.78 4.00
N ALA A 192 13.05 5.94 3.56
CA ALA A 192 13.33 6.21 2.14
C ALA A 192 14.42 5.28 1.59
N SER A 193 15.51 5.08 2.33
CA SER A 193 16.57 4.12 1.97
C SER A 193 16.04 2.68 1.92
N ARG A 194 15.17 2.29 2.86
CA ARG A 194 14.67 0.90 2.96
C ARG A 194 13.56 0.54 1.96
N TYR A 195 12.71 1.50 1.59
CA TYR A 195 11.47 1.27 0.83
C TYR A 195 11.25 2.20 -0.37
N GLY A 196 12.07 3.24 -0.56
CA GLY A 196 11.90 4.27 -1.60
C GLY A 196 12.20 3.83 -3.04
N SER A 197 12.30 2.54 -3.34
CA SER A 197 12.29 2.04 -4.73
C SER A 197 10.97 2.40 -5.43
N VAL A 198 9.88 2.50 -4.66
CA VAL A 198 8.60 3.06 -5.11
C VAL A 198 8.33 4.34 -4.32
N LEU A 199 8.31 5.48 -5.01
CA LEU A 199 7.98 6.78 -4.44
C LEU A 199 6.67 7.29 -5.04
N LEU A 200 5.72 7.68 -4.19
CA LEU A 200 4.52 8.42 -4.57
C LEU A 200 4.71 9.88 -4.12
N TYR A 201 4.41 10.84 -5.00
CA TYR A 201 4.37 12.27 -4.67
C TYR A 201 3.03 12.88 -5.09
N ASP A 202 2.53 13.81 -4.27
CA ASP A 202 1.34 14.62 -4.55
C ASP A 202 1.48 15.95 -3.79
N ASP A 203 1.24 17.08 -4.47
CA ASP A 203 1.20 18.39 -3.84
C ASP A 203 -0.22 18.74 -3.41
N THR A 204 -0.37 19.22 -2.18
CA THR A 204 -1.69 19.51 -1.65
C THR A 204 -2.14 20.88 -2.14
N ALA A 205 -3.33 20.92 -2.75
CA ALA A 205 -4.08 22.18 -2.96
C ALA A 205 -4.41 22.96 -1.65
N VAL A 206 -4.06 22.45 -0.46
CA VAL A 206 -4.08 23.24 0.77
C VAL A 206 -2.87 24.17 0.77
N LYS A 207 -3.18 25.44 0.64
CA LYS A 207 -2.25 26.54 0.84
C LYS A 207 -2.37 27.03 2.28
N ASN A 208 -1.24 27.31 2.94
CA ASN A 208 -1.24 27.96 4.27
C ASN A 208 -1.43 29.49 4.14
N ARG A 209 -1.30 30.26 5.23
CA ARG A 209 -1.48 31.73 5.20
C ARG A 209 -0.55 32.48 4.22
N TYR A 210 0.63 31.94 3.95
CA TYR A 210 1.62 32.48 3.00
C TYR A 210 1.43 31.96 1.58
N ARG A 211 0.37 31.19 1.34
CA ARG A 211 -0.01 30.57 0.06
C ARG A 211 0.94 29.50 -0.51
N LEU A 212 1.97 29.11 0.25
CA LEU A 212 2.92 28.05 -0.12
C LEU A 212 2.18 26.70 -0.28
N PRO A 213 2.29 26.00 -1.42
CA PRO A 213 1.88 24.60 -1.55
C PRO A 213 2.68 23.69 -0.59
N LEU A 214 2.06 22.58 -0.20
CA LEU A 214 2.66 21.54 0.63
C LEU A 214 2.85 20.28 -0.22
N GLY A 215 4.09 19.91 -0.52
CA GLY A 215 4.41 18.67 -1.24
C GLY A 215 4.77 17.53 -0.27
N LEU A 216 4.19 16.34 -0.47
CA LEU A 216 4.46 15.17 0.38
C LEU A 216 5.02 14.00 -0.44
N GLY A 217 6.21 13.51 -0.05
CA GLY A 217 6.77 12.26 -0.54
C GLY A 217 6.35 11.09 0.35
N VAL A 218 5.86 10.00 -0.26
CA VAL A 218 5.29 8.84 0.44
C VAL A 218 5.82 7.53 -0.15
N VAL A 219 6.22 6.60 0.74
CA VAL A 219 6.55 5.21 0.38
C VAL A 219 5.54 4.23 0.97
N ILE A 220 5.59 2.98 0.53
CA ILE A 220 4.90 1.86 1.16
C ILE A 220 5.92 1.13 2.03
N ASP A 221 5.64 0.87 3.31
CA ASP A 221 6.51 0.08 4.18
C ASP A 221 6.20 -1.43 4.15
N GLY A 222 7.06 -2.23 4.79
CA GLY A 222 6.93 -3.69 4.84
C GLY A 222 5.69 -4.22 5.59
N GLU A 223 4.90 -3.36 6.25
CA GLU A 223 3.58 -3.67 6.81
C GLU A 223 2.42 -3.18 5.92
N TYR A 224 2.75 -2.79 4.67
CA TYR A 224 1.89 -2.28 3.61
C TYR A 224 1.19 -0.95 3.92
N PHE A 225 1.76 -0.14 4.83
CA PHE A 225 1.28 1.19 5.14
C PHE A 225 1.98 2.27 4.32
N SER A 226 1.23 3.32 4.00
CA SER A 226 1.78 4.56 3.46
C SER A 226 2.55 5.31 4.56
N ARG A 227 3.80 5.70 4.30
CA ARG A 227 4.67 6.45 5.21
C ARG A 227 5.16 7.73 4.55
N ILE A 228 4.98 8.89 5.19
CA ILE A 228 5.56 10.15 4.70
C ILE A 228 7.08 10.09 4.93
N VAL A 229 7.87 10.23 3.87
CA VAL A 229 9.34 10.20 3.90
C VAL A 229 9.98 11.55 3.68
N PHE A 230 9.27 12.54 3.14
CA PHE A 230 9.72 13.92 3.13
C PHE A 230 8.53 14.87 3.02
N GLN A 231 8.78 16.12 3.39
CA GLN A 231 7.82 17.21 3.24
C GLN A 231 8.53 18.41 2.59
N SER A 232 7.76 19.17 1.83
CA SER A 232 8.22 20.38 1.17
C SER A 232 7.18 21.48 1.28
N LEU A 233 7.63 22.71 1.48
CA LEU A 233 6.84 23.93 1.37
C LEU A 233 7.54 24.82 0.34
N THR A 234 6.87 25.16 -0.74
CA THR A 234 7.47 25.88 -1.87
C THR A 234 6.67 27.13 -2.20
N VAL A 235 7.23 28.07 -2.96
CA VAL A 235 6.50 29.28 -3.37
C VAL A 235 5.53 29.00 -4.53
N ASP A 236 5.86 28.04 -5.39
CA ASP A 236 5.08 27.64 -6.56
C ASP A 236 5.16 26.12 -6.82
N THR A 237 4.64 25.71 -7.99
CA THR A 237 4.61 24.35 -8.53
C THR A 237 5.24 24.32 -9.94
N THR A 238 6.36 25.03 -10.12
CA THR A 238 7.10 25.07 -11.40
C THR A 238 8.06 23.88 -11.52
N ALA A 239 8.54 23.61 -12.75
CA ALA A 239 9.47 22.51 -13.00
C ALA A 239 10.77 22.68 -12.18
N VAL A 240 11.35 23.89 -12.15
CA VAL A 240 12.56 24.20 -11.37
C VAL A 240 12.36 23.97 -9.86
N THR A 241 11.19 24.32 -9.34
CA THR A 241 10.82 24.08 -7.93
C THR A 241 10.71 22.58 -7.63
N PHE A 242 10.08 21.81 -8.51
CA PHE A 242 9.97 20.37 -8.36
C PHE A 242 11.32 19.64 -8.57
N GLU A 243 12.14 20.08 -9.52
CA GLU A 243 13.51 19.58 -9.71
C GLU A 243 14.28 19.66 -8.40
N TRP A 244 14.28 20.82 -7.75
CA TRP A 244 14.93 21.00 -6.45
C TRP A 244 14.39 20.05 -5.37
N VAL A 245 13.06 19.89 -5.24
CA VAL A 245 12.48 18.95 -4.26
C VAL A 245 12.89 17.50 -4.53
N LEU A 246 12.94 17.09 -5.80
CA LEU A 246 13.35 15.73 -6.18
C LEU A 246 14.86 15.52 -6.02
N GLU A 247 15.69 16.54 -6.27
CA GLU A 247 17.14 16.51 -6.07
C GLU A 247 17.49 16.36 -4.58
N GLU A 248 16.86 17.12 -3.68
CA GLU A 248 17.13 17.00 -2.25
C GLU A 248 16.68 15.64 -1.69
N PHE A 249 15.58 15.05 -2.20
CA PHE A 249 15.22 13.67 -1.90
C PHE A 249 16.26 12.66 -2.43
N LYS A 250 16.71 12.82 -3.68
CA LYS A 250 17.73 11.96 -4.31
C LYS A 250 19.03 11.98 -3.51
N ALA A 251 19.45 13.17 -3.07
CA ALA A 251 20.64 13.37 -2.25
C ALA A 251 20.49 12.75 -0.86
N ALA A 252 19.38 13.01 -0.15
CA ALA A 252 19.15 12.47 1.19
C ALA A 252 18.99 10.94 1.22
N ARG A 253 18.38 10.34 0.19
CA ARG A 253 18.27 8.88 0.04
C ARG A 253 19.54 8.22 -0.53
N GLY A 254 20.35 8.98 -1.27
CA GLY A 254 21.51 8.48 -2.04
C GLY A 254 21.16 7.74 -3.34
N ALA A 255 19.88 7.70 -3.75
CA ALA A 255 19.43 7.00 -4.96
C ALA A 255 18.08 7.52 -5.50
N ALA A 256 17.90 7.46 -6.83
CA ALA A 256 16.62 7.65 -7.50
C ALA A 256 15.65 6.47 -7.26
N PRO A 257 14.32 6.67 -7.26
CA PRO A 257 13.36 5.55 -7.22
C PRO A 257 13.45 4.73 -8.51
N ASP A 258 13.06 3.45 -8.46
CA ASP A 258 12.88 2.64 -9.68
C ASP A 258 11.52 2.94 -10.33
N MET A 259 10.52 3.27 -9.49
CA MET A 259 9.15 3.60 -9.87
C MET A 259 8.70 4.90 -9.18
N PHE A 260 8.42 5.94 -9.95
CA PHE A 260 7.84 7.19 -9.48
C PHE A 260 6.35 7.31 -9.88
N LEU A 261 5.47 7.47 -8.89
CA LEU A 261 4.05 7.76 -9.10
C LEU A 261 3.78 9.24 -8.81
N GLN A 262 3.17 9.91 -9.78
CA GLN A 262 2.88 11.35 -9.77
C GLN A 262 1.47 11.63 -10.29
N ASP A 263 0.93 12.81 -9.98
CA ASP A 263 -0.21 13.34 -10.73
C ASP A 263 0.21 13.73 -12.17
N ALA A 264 -0.76 13.95 -13.05
CA ALA A 264 -0.60 14.41 -14.42
C ALA A 264 -0.27 15.92 -14.52
N ASP A 265 0.59 16.41 -13.63
CA ASP A 265 1.16 17.76 -13.70
C ASP A 265 2.36 17.78 -14.67
N ALA A 266 2.37 18.77 -15.57
CA ALA A 266 3.39 18.87 -16.62
C ALA A 266 4.75 19.34 -16.09
N ALA A 267 4.76 20.22 -15.08
CA ALA A 267 5.98 20.71 -14.46
C ALA A 267 6.67 19.61 -13.63
N MET A 268 5.89 18.83 -12.88
CA MET A 268 6.38 17.63 -12.19
C MET A 268 6.93 16.60 -13.18
N GLY A 269 6.25 16.37 -14.31
CA GLY A 269 6.72 15.46 -15.35
C GLY A 269 8.11 15.83 -15.89
N LEU A 270 8.31 17.11 -16.24
CA LEU A 270 9.60 17.63 -16.71
C LEU A 270 10.70 17.48 -15.64
N ALA A 271 10.39 17.82 -14.39
CA ALA A 271 11.32 17.67 -13.28
C ALA A 271 11.72 16.21 -13.05
N ALA A 272 10.76 15.29 -13.10
CA ALA A 272 10.99 13.87 -12.90
C ALA A 272 11.84 13.26 -14.03
N ASP A 273 11.69 13.71 -15.28
CA ASP A 273 12.53 13.25 -16.40
C ASP A 273 13.98 13.68 -16.23
N LYS A 274 14.22 14.91 -15.77
CA LYS A 274 15.57 15.44 -15.54
C LYS A 274 16.26 14.80 -14.33
N VAL A 275 15.56 14.68 -13.20
CA VAL A 275 16.17 14.24 -11.93
C VAL A 275 16.21 12.71 -11.81
N PHE A 276 15.21 12.02 -12.36
CA PHE A 276 15.08 10.56 -12.35
C PHE A 276 14.96 9.98 -13.77
N PRO A 277 15.96 10.15 -14.66
CA PRO A 277 15.87 9.68 -16.04
C PRO A 277 15.54 8.18 -16.13
N ASP A 278 16.28 7.34 -15.39
CA ASP A 278 16.15 5.88 -15.40
C ASP A 278 14.91 5.33 -14.65
N ALA A 279 14.23 6.17 -13.87
CA ALA A 279 13.02 5.75 -13.17
C ALA A 279 11.87 5.60 -14.14
N ARG A 280 11.12 4.49 -14.05
CA ARG A 280 9.79 4.45 -14.67
C ARG A 280 8.88 5.43 -13.95
N LYS A 281 7.98 6.05 -14.70
CA LYS A 281 7.09 7.12 -14.23
C LYS A 281 5.66 6.70 -14.56
N ARG A 282 4.74 6.77 -13.61
CA ARG A 282 3.33 6.35 -13.78
C ARG A 282 2.41 7.45 -13.29
N ARG A 283 1.57 7.99 -14.18
CA ARG A 283 0.49 8.92 -13.84
C ARG A 283 -0.55 8.20 -12.98
N CYS A 284 -1.09 8.89 -11.98
CA CYS A 284 -2.20 8.37 -11.19
C CYS A 284 -3.41 8.02 -12.07
N MET A 285 -3.85 6.76 -12.00
CA MET A 285 -5.02 6.29 -12.77
C MET A 285 -6.32 7.02 -12.41
N TRP A 286 -6.48 7.47 -11.15
CA TRP A 286 -7.66 8.24 -10.74
C TRP A 286 -7.69 9.62 -11.39
N HIS A 287 -6.60 10.39 -11.29
CA HIS A 287 -6.49 11.70 -11.92
C HIS A 287 -6.54 11.63 -13.45
N LEU A 288 -5.97 10.59 -14.05
CA LEU A 288 -6.15 10.31 -15.49
C LEU A 288 -7.64 10.14 -15.85
N GLY A 289 -8.39 9.38 -15.06
CA GLY A 289 -9.85 9.26 -15.18
C GLY A 289 -10.61 10.57 -14.99
N GLN A 290 -10.22 11.41 -14.03
CA GLN A 290 -10.79 12.75 -13.84
C GLN A 290 -10.52 13.64 -15.07
N ASN A 291 -9.31 13.59 -15.62
CA ASN A 291 -8.93 14.36 -16.79
C ASN A 291 -9.66 13.90 -18.07
N LEU A 292 -9.87 12.58 -18.25
CA LEU A 292 -10.73 12.05 -19.31
C LEU A 292 -12.19 12.53 -19.15
N MET A 293 -12.75 12.49 -17.93
CA MET A 293 -14.09 13.03 -17.66
C MET A 293 -14.19 14.53 -17.96
N LYS A 294 -13.21 15.33 -17.50
CA LYS A 294 -13.20 16.78 -17.66
C LYS A 294 -13.19 17.20 -19.13
N ASN A 295 -12.38 16.54 -19.96
CA ASN A 295 -12.17 16.94 -21.36
C ASN A 295 -13.16 16.26 -22.33
N LEU A 296 -13.56 15.00 -22.09
CA LEU A 296 -14.31 14.21 -23.07
C LEU A 296 -15.77 13.92 -22.70
N LYS A 297 -16.19 14.00 -21.43
CA LYS A 297 -17.56 13.62 -21.04
C LYS A 297 -18.65 14.46 -21.73
N LYS A 298 -18.45 15.77 -21.83
CA LYS A 298 -19.38 16.67 -22.54
C LYS A 298 -19.35 16.46 -24.06
N VAL A 299 -18.18 16.11 -24.60
CA VAL A 299 -17.94 15.97 -26.05
C VAL A 299 -18.51 14.64 -26.60
N LEU A 300 -18.38 13.56 -25.82
CA LEU A 300 -18.84 12.21 -26.18
C LEU A 300 -20.27 11.90 -25.71
N GLY A 301 -20.79 12.60 -24.68
CA GLY A 301 -22.15 12.40 -24.20
C GLY A 301 -22.40 10.96 -23.74
N SER A 302 -23.42 10.30 -24.32
CA SER A 302 -23.74 8.90 -24.05
C SER A 302 -22.62 7.92 -24.43
N ALA A 303 -21.81 8.24 -25.45
CA ALA A 303 -20.69 7.40 -25.87
C ALA A 303 -19.50 7.41 -24.89
N PHE A 304 -19.51 8.28 -23.88
CA PHE A 304 -18.40 8.44 -22.94
C PHE A 304 -18.07 7.17 -22.14
N GLN A 305 -19.08 6.35 -21.77
CA GLN A 305 -18.82 5.11 -21.03
C GLN A 305 -18.12 4.07 -21.92
N ALA A 306 -18.64 3.82 -23.12
CA ALA A 306 -18.00 2.91 -24.09
C ALA A 306 -16.58 3.37 -24.47
N PHE A 307 -16.34 4.68 -24.54
CA PHE A 307 -14.99 5.24 -24.68
C PHE A 307 -14.09 4.92 -23.47
N LEU A 308 -14.58 5.08 -22.24
CA LEU A 308 -13.80 4.71 -21.05
C LEU A 308 -13.46 3.22 -21.04
N ASP A 309 -14.40 2.36 -21.38
CA ASP A 309 -14.20 0.91 -21.39
C ASP A 309 -13.12 0.52 -22.43
N GLN A 310 -13.21 1.06 -23.66
CA GLN A 310 -12.19 0.86 -24.70
C GLN A 310 -10.85 1.56 -24.34
N PHE A 311 -10.86 2.69 -23.62
CA PHE A 311 -9.65 3.36 -23.13
C PHE A 311 -8.93 2.49 -22.09
N TYR A 312 -9.64 1.93 -21.10
CA TYR A 312 -9.03 1.06 -20.10
C TYR A 312 -8.55 -0.26 -20.71
N LYS A 313 -9.27 -0.81 -21.70
CA LYS A 313 -8.83 -1.95 -22.52
C LYS A 313 -7.57 -1.66 -23.32
N THR A 314 -7.43 -0.45 -23.88
CA THR A 314 -6.23 0.03 -24.59
C THR A 314 -5.07 0.21 -23.61
N ARG A 315 -5.29 0.94 -22.52
CA ARG A 315 -4.33 1.16 -21.44
C ARG A 315 -3.79 -0.16 -20.87
N GLY A 316 -4.67 -1.14 -20.65
CA GLY A 316 -4.36 -2.42 -20.03
C GLY A 316 -3.54 -3.38 -20.88
N ARG A 317 -3.18 -3.00 -22.11
CA ARG A 317 -2.34 -3.80 -23.00
C ARG A 317 -0.92 -3.90 -22.46
N LEU A 318 -0.37 -5.10 -22.59
CA LEU A 318 0.91 -5.49 -22.03
C LEU A 318 2.03 -5.38 -23.08
N THR A 319 1.73 -5.54 -24.36
CA THR A 319 2.64 -5.26 -25.49
C THR A 319 2.46 -3.83 -25.98
N GLU A 320 3.52 -3.25 -26.56
CA GLU A 320 3.41 -1.99 -27.31
C GLU A 320 2.58 -2.17 -28.58
N SER A 321 2.83 -3.21 -29.38
CA SER A 321 2.04 -3.53 -30.58
C SER A 321 0.52 -3.61 -30.29
N GLY A 322 0.13 -4.37 -29.27
CA GLY A 322 -1.26 -4.52 -28.87
C GLY A 322 -1.86 -3.24 -28.26
N PHE A 323 -1.02 -2.35 -27.72
CA PHE A 323 -1.45 -0.99 -27.33
C PHE A 323 -1.72 -0.13 -28.56
N GLU A 324 -0.80 -0.09 -29.53
CA GLU A 324 -0.91 0.72 -30.74
C GLU A 324 -2.12 0.32 -31.59
N GLU A 325 -2.37 -0.98 -31.76
CA GLU A 325 -3.58 -1.48 -32.43
C GLU A 325 -4.88 -1.01 -31.76
N GLU A 326 -4.96 -1.09 -30.44
CA GLU A 326 -6.18 -0.73 -29.71
C GLU A 326 -6.35 0.77 -29.56
N TYR A 327 -5.24 1.51 -29.55
CA TYR A 327 -5.21 2.96 -29.63
C TYR A 327 -5.72 3.45 -30.99
N ALA A 328 -5.30 2.82 -32.09
CA ALA A 328 -5.84 3.08 -33.42
C ALA A 328 -7.36 2.86 -33.46
N LYS A 329 -7.84 1.70 -33.00
CA LYS A 329 -9.28 1.39 -32.87
C LYS A 329 -10.03 2.40 -31.98
N LEU A 330 -9.42 2.84 -30.87
CA LEU A 330 -9.99 3.83 -29.95
C LEU A 330 -10.19 5.19 -30.63
N VAL A 331 -9.19 5.72 -31.36
CA VAL A 331 -9.32 7.03 -32.03
C VAL A 331 -10.19 6.99 -33.29
N GLU A 332 -10.30 5.82 -33.93
CA GLU A 332 -11.24 5.58 -35.04
C GLU A 332 -12.69 5.51 -34.56
N THR A 333 -12.96 4.73 -33.50
CA THR A 333 -14.31 4.56 -32.93
C THR A 333 -14.83 5.86 -32.29
N PHE A 334 -13.94 6.66 -31.71
CA PHE A 334 -14.28 7.90 -31.01
C PHE A 334 -13.56 9.11 -31.64
N PRO A 335 -13.92 9.51 -32.88
CA PRO A 335 -13.19 10.55 -33.62
C PRO A 335 -13.22 11.91 -32.90
N LYS A 336 -14.29 12.20 -32.16
CA LYS A 336 -14.39 13.42 -31.31
C LYS A 336 -13.41 13.44 -30.12
N ALA A 337 -12.79 12.31 -29.77
CA ALA A 337 -11.75 12.23 -28.74
C ALA A 337 -10.32 12.30 -29.32
N LYS A 338 -10.16 12.20 -30.66
CA LYS A 338 -8.86 12.03 -31.33
C LYS A 338 -7.83 13.09 -30.97
N GLU A 339 -8.22 14.36 -30.90
CA GLU A 339 -7.32 15.47 -30.53
C GLU A 339 -6.77 15.33 -29.11
N TYR A 340 -7.65 15.10 -28.13
CA TYR A 340 -7.25 14.91 -26.73
C TYR A 340 -6.45 13.61 -26.53
N MET A 341 -6.80 12.55 -27.25
CA MET A 341 -6.06 11.30 -27.25
C MET A 341 -4.67 11.46 -27.88
N ALA A 342 -4.51 12.28 -28.92
CA ALA A 342 -3.21 12.59 -29.51
C ALA A 342 -2.32 13.40 -28.54
N TYR A 343 -2.91 14.27 -27.71
CA TYR A 343 -2.21 14.90 -26.59
C TYR A 343 -1.75 13.87 -25.55
N LEU A 344 -2.62 12.96 -25.11
CA LEU A 344 -2.24 11.91 -24.14
C LEU A 344 -1.21 10.92 -24.67
N TYR A 345 -1.23 10.62 -25.97
CA TYR A 345 -0.32 9.68 -26.62
C TYR A 345 1.16 10.11 -26.54
N LYS A 346 1.43 11.42 -26.53
CA LYS A 346 2.79 11.97 -26.34
C LYS A 346 3.45 11.53 -25.03
N ASP A 347 2.66 11.15 -24.03
CA ASP A 347 3.13 10.65 -22.72
C ASP A 347 2.61 9.23 -22.44
N ARG A 348 2.42 8.41 -23.50
CA ARG A 348 1.80 7.07 -23.43
C ARG A 348 2.49 6.13 -22.45
N GLU A 349 3.81 6.15 -22.39
CA GLU A 349 4.60 5.35 -21.46
C GLU A 349 4.25 5.60 -19.98
N ARG A 350 3.71 6.77 -19.61
CA ARG A 350 3.35 7.06 -18.22
C ARG A 350 1.95 6.60 -17.84
N TRP A 351 1.12 6.15 -18.77
CA TRP A 351 -0.24 5.68 -18.42
C TRP A 351 -0.58 4.28 -18.94
N ALA A 352 -0.02 3.87 -20.08
CA ALA A 352 -0.13 2.50 -20.59
C ALA A 352 0.58 1.49 -19.67
N VAL A 353 0.13 0.24 -19.68
CA VAL A 353 0.71 -0.81 -18.81
C VAL A 353 1.98 -1.41 -19.42
N TYR A 354 2.08 -1.50 -20.76
CA TYR A 354 3.21 -2.13 -21.47
C TYR A 354 4.60 -1.58 -21.08
N SER A 355 4.70 -0.28 -20.79
CA SER A 355 5.94 0.40 -20.38
C SER A 355 6.44 0.03 -18.98
N SER A 356 5.61 -0.64 -18.17
CA SER A 356 5.86 -0.88 -16.75
C SER A 356 5.42 -2.26 -16.25
N VAL A 357 5.13 -3.22 -17.14
CA VAL A 357 4.56 -4.55 -16.79
C VAL A 357 5.42 -5.32 -15.79
N LEU A 358 6.74 -5.18 -15.91
CA LEU A 358 7.75 -5.91 -15.14
C LEU A 358 8.41 -5.06 -14.05
N VAL A 359 7.91 -3.84 -13.79
CA VAL A 359 8.46 -2.94 -12.77
C VAL A 359 7.66 -3.04 -11.47
N PHE A 360 8.38 -3.38 -10.40
CA PHE A 360 7.82 -3.43 -9.05
C PHE A 360 7.22 -2.08 -8.65
N SER A 361 5.93 -2.07 -8.30
CA SER A 361 5.17 -0.87 -7.93
C SER A 361 4.57 -0.92 -6.53
N ALA A 362 4.86 -1.98 -5.76
CA ALA A 362 4.12 -2.36 -4.55
C ALA A 362 2.59 -2.38 -4.79
N ALA A 363 2.17 -2.85 -5.98
CA ALA A 363 0.81 -2.80 -6.52
C ALA A 363 0.15 -1.40 -6.49
N SER A 364 0.93 -0.35 -6.74
CA SER A 364 0.44 1.03 -6.75
C SER A 364 0.13 1.51 -8.18
N TYR A 365 -1.15 1.85 -8.39
CA TYR A 365 -1.67 2.41 -9.65
C TYR A 365 -2.26 3.83 -9.48
N THR A 366 -2.36 4.31 -8.24
CA THR A 366 -2.97 5.61 -7.91
C THR A 366 -2.21 6.30 -6.78
N THR A 367 -2.24 7.63 -6.78
CA THR A 367 -1.80 8.47 -5.67
C THR A 367 -2.80 8.50 -4.51
N ASN A 368 -3.90 7.73 -4.55
CA ASN A 368 -4.90 7.57 -3.47
C ASN A 368 -4.31 7.50 -2.05
N ARG A 369 -3.12 6.88 -1.90
CA ARG A 369 -2.38 6.78 -0.63
C ARG A 369 -1.90 8.14 -0.10
N VAL A 370 -1.47 9.04 -0.98
CA VAL A 370 -1.05 10.41 -0.69
C VAL A 370 -2.26 11.34 -0.68
N GLU A 371 -3.18 11.20 -1.64
CA GLU A 371 -4.45 11.93 -1.69
C GLU A 371 -5.27 11.75 -0.41
N SER A 372 -5.24 10.57 0.22
CA SER A 372 -5.87 10.32 1.53
C SER A 372 -5.22 11.12 2.66
N MET A 373 -3.91 11.36 2.59
CA MET A 373 -3.21 12.28 3.50
C MET A 373 -3.56 13.73 3.20
N ASN A 374 -3.58 14.10 1.92
CA ASN A 374 -3.91 15.44 1.46
C ASN A 374 -5.39 15.78 1.76
N ALA A 375 -6.28 14.80 1.77
CA ALA A 375 -7.67 14.92 2.22
C ALA A 375 -7.79 15.06 3.75
N GLN A 376 -6.87 14.49 4.54
CA GLN A 376 -6.79 14.74 5.98
C GLN A 376 -6.25 16.16 6.25
N ALA A 377 -5.22 16.58 5.52
CA ALA A 377 -4.72 17.96 5.55
C ALA A 377 -5.82 18.97 5.23
N LYS A 378 -6.57 18.76 4.12
CA LYS A 378 -7.73 19.58 3.70
C LYS A 378 -8.85 19.71 4.75
N ARG A 379 -8.92 18.81 5.74
CA ARG A 379 -9.92 18.86 6.84
C ARG A 379 -9.42 19.57 8.10
N VAL A 380 -8.11 19.57 8.34
CA VAL A 380 -7.50 20.09 9.58
C VAL A 380 -6.85 21.46 9.37
N LEU A 381 -6.23 21.65 8.20
CA LEU A 381 -5.55 22.87 7.78
C LEU A 381 -6.48 23.68 6.86
N ASN A 382 -6.25 24.99 6.79
CA ASN A 382 -6.98 25.91 5.92
C ASN A 382 -6.04 27.06 5.48
N SER A 383 -6.55 27.95 4.63
CA SER A 383 -5.80 29.08 4.06
C SER A 383 -5.30 30.14 5.06
N GLN A 384 -5.53 29.99 6.35
CA GLN A 384 -5.04 30.87 7.43
C GLN A 384 -4.13 30.14 8.44
N ALA A 385 -3.97 28.81 8.30
CA ALA A 385 -3.12 28.02 9.17
C ALA A 385 -1.67 28.54 9.15
N SER A 386 -1.08 28.58 10.35
CA SER A 386 0.33 28.89 10.56
C SER A 386 1.23 27.78 10.02
N LEU A 387 2.46 28.13 9.70
CA LEU A 387 3.51 27.18 9.29
C LEU A 387 3.83 26.19 10.42
N VAL A 388 3.87 26.68 11.66
CA VAL A 388 3.99 25.82 12.86
C VAL A 388 2.84 24.82 12.97
N ARG A 389 1.60 25.21 12.66
CA ARG A 389 0.43 24.31 12.68
C ARG A 389 0.47 23.28 11.55
N VAL A 390 0.98 23.64 10.37
CA VAL A 390 1.25 22.68 9.29
C VAL A 390 2.27 21.64 9.75
N PHE A 391 3.39 22.06 10.34
CA PHE A 391 4.39 21.15 10.90
C PHE A 391 3.80 20.24 11.98
N LYS A 392 3.06 20.80 12.94
CA LYS A 392 2.39 20.02 13.99
C LYS A 392 1.49 18.95 13.41
N PHE A 393 0.63 19.28 12.44
CA PHE A 393 -0.24 18.30 11.77
C PHE A 393 0.56 17.16 11.11
N LEU A 394 1.69 17.49 10.47
CA LEU A 394 2.55 16.51 9.80
C LEU A 394 3.27 15.60 10.80
N SER A 395 3.85 16.14 11.88
CA SER A 395 4.46 15.36 12.96
C SER A 395 3.44 14.40 13.59
N ASP A 396 2.28 14.92 14.00
CA ASP A 396 1.14 14.17 14.50
C ASP A 396 0.71 13.04 13.53
N ALA A 397 0.81 13.25 12.21
CA ALA A 397 0.45 12.25 11.19
C ALA A 397 1.51 11.16 11.02
N ILE A 398 2.80 11.50 11.06
CA ILE A 398 3.93 10.58 10.96
C ILE A 398 3.97 9.64 12.17
N GLU A 399 3.80 10.18 13.38
CA GLU A 399 3.69 9.39 14.61
C GLU A 399 2.52 8.41 14.54
N LYS A 400 1.34 8.87 14.09
CA LYS A 400 0.16 8.00 13.90
C LYS A 400 0.37 6.95 12.80
N GLN A 401 1.20 7.22 11.79
CA GLN A 401 1.59 6.22 10.79
C GLN A 401 2.51 5.16 11.40
N ALA A 402 3.54 5.56 12.15
CA ALA A 402 4.45 4.65 12.85
C ALA A 402 3.70 3.73 13.83
N ALA A 403 2.91 4.32 14.74
CA ALA A 403 2.12 3.57 15.71
C ALA A 403 1.11 2.59 15.07
N ARG A 404 0.57 2.91 13.89
CA ARG A 404 -0.30 1.99 13.13
C ARG A 404 0.47 0.82 12.52
N ALA A 405 1.66 1.07 11.98
CA ALA A 405 2.55 0.02 11.46
C ALA A 405 2.96 -0.94 12.58
N GLU A 406 3.41 -0.41 13.71
CA GLU A 406 3.74 -1.20 14.91
C GLU A 406 2.54 -1.99 15.45
N LEU A 407 1.38 -1.35 15.60
CA LEU A 407 0.16 -2.01 16.08
C LEU A 407 -0.26 -3.16 15.16
N ARG A 408 -0.22 -2.98 13.83
CA ARG A 408 -0.50 -4.09 12.89
C ARG A 408 0.55 -5.19 13.03
N SER A 409 1.84 -4.84 13.02
CA SER A 409 2.93 -5.80 13.14
C SER A 409 2.80 -6.62 14.43
N ALA A 410 2.39 -5.99 15.53
CA ALA A 410 2.06 -6.65 16.80
C ALA A 410 0.79 -7.52 16.70
N GLN A 411 -0.30 -7.03 16.11
CA GLN A 411 -1.54 -7.79 15.90
C GLN A 411 -1.31 -9.05 15.05
N LEU A 412 -0.48 -8.96 14.00
CA LEU A 412 -0.15 -10.07 13.12
C LEU A 412 0.84 -11.07 13.76
N ARG A 413 1.63 -10.64 14.75
CA ARG A 413 2.44 -11.53 15.61
C ARG A 413 1.64 -12.26 16.69
N LEU A 414 0.39 -11.88 16.98
CA LEU A 414 -0.42 -12.57 17.99
C LEU A 414 -0.72 -14.01 17.52
N PRO A 415 -0.42 -15.05 18.32
CA PRO A 415 -0.70 -16.42 17.93
C PRO A 415 -2.21 -16.65 17.82
N SER A 416 -2.69 -16.85 16.60
CA SER A 416 -4.02 -17.38 16.33
C SER A 416 -4.03 -18.88 16.54
N VAL A 417 -4.94 -19.38 17.39
CA VAL A 417 -5.23 -20.82 17.43
C VAL A 417 -5.96 -21.17 16.14
N SER A 418 -5.24 -21.82 15.23
CA SER A 418 -5.79 -22.47 14.04
C SER A 418 -5.36 -23.94 14.02
N THR A 419 -6.03 -24.74 13.21
CA THR A 419 -5.49 -26.00 12.68
C THR A 419 -4.13 -25.76 12.00
N PRO A 420 -3.33 -26.81 11.70
CA PRO A 420 -2.12 -26.66 10.89
C PRO A 420 -2.42 -25.81 9.66
N ASP A 421 -1.62 -24.75 9.43
CA ASP A 421 -1.87 -23.90 8.28
C ASP A 421 -1.66 -24.70 6.99
N THR A 422 -2.44 -24.35 5.96
CA THR A 422 -2.41 -25.06 4.67
C THR A 422 -1.00 -25.10 4.10
N ALA A 423 -0.18 -24.08 4.37
CA ALA A 423 1.22 -24.02 3.98
C ALA A 423 2.08 -25.13 4.62
N THR A 424 1.99 -25.31 5.94
CA THR A 424 2.70 -26.39 6.65
C THR A 424 2.23 -27.77 6.19
N TYR A 425 0.91 -27.96 6.00
CA TYR A 425 0.38 -29.25 5.54
C TYR A 425 0.77 -29.58 4.08
N TRP A 426 0.95 -28.57 3.21
CA TRP A 426 1.20 -28.78 1.78
C TRP A 426 2.66 -28.66 1.34
N PHE A 427 3.47 -27.88 2.04
CA PHE A 427 4.86 -27.55 1.67
C PHE A 427 5.86 -27.73 2.83
N GLY A 428 5.37 -28.02 4.05
CA GLY A 428 6.20 -28.32 5.20
C GLY A 428 7.10 -27.17 5.67
N ALA A 429 8.06 -27.53 6.53
CA ALA A 429 9.01 -26.59 7.12
C ALA A 429 9.96 -25.94 6.10
N ALA A 430 10.21 -26.59 4.96
CA ALA A 430 11.07 -26.07 3.89
C ALA A 430 10.54 -24.75 3.29
N LEU A 431 9.22 -24.58 3.24
CA LEU A 431 8.61 -23.30 2.84
C LEU A 431 8.41 -22.37 4.04
N THR A 432 7.80 -22.86 5.13
CA THR A 432 7.31 -21.98 6.19
C THR A 432 8.44 -21.39 7.04
N THR A 433 9.50 -22.14 7.34
CA THR A 433 10.58 -21.65 8.23
C THR A 433 11.42 -20.54 7.56
N PRO A 434 11.94 -20.69 6.32
CA PRO A 434 12.67 -19.61 5.66
C PRO A 434 11.80 -18.37 5.42
N CYS A 435 10.52 -18.55 5.05
CA CYS A 435 9.60 -17.42 4.87
C CYS A 435 9.36 -16.66 6.18
N LYS A 436 9.13 -17.38 7.29
CA LYS A 436 8.87 -16.80 8.62
C LYS A 436 10.11 -16.10 9.20
N PHE A 437 11.30 -16.59 8.87
CA PHE A 437 12.56 -15.92 9.21
C PHE A 437 12.77 -14.66 8.35
N ALA A 438 12.59 -14.75 7.04
CA ALA A 438 13.05 -13.72 6.10
C ALA A 438 12.11 -12.54 5.90
N LEU A 439 10.79 -12.72 6.05
CA LEU A 439 9.80 -11.73 5.61
C LEU A 439 9.28 -10.83 6.73
N GLY A 440 8.87 -9.61 6.36
CA GLY A 440 8.02 -8.76 7.18
C GLY A 440 6.68 -9.44 7.50
N VAL A 441 6.06 -9.08 8.63
CA VAL A 441 4.93 -9.85 9.19
C VAL A 441 3.73 -9.84 8.25
N TRP A 442 3.41 -8.68 7.65
CA TRP A 442 2.39 -8.57 6.61
C TRP A 442 2.69 -9.45 5.39
N ALA A 443 3.92 -9.44 4.86
CA ALA A 443 4.28 -10.18 3.66
C ALA A 443 4.25 -11.70 3.89
N TYR A 444 4.75 -12.18 5.04
CA TYR A 444 4.59 -13.57 5.46
C TYR A 444 3.11 -13.96 5.49
N LYS A 445 2.27 -13.17 6.19
CA LYS A 445 0.84 -13.44 6.27
C LYS A 445 0.16 -13.45 4.90
N PHE A 446 0.48 -12.48 4.03
CA PHE A 446 -0.07 -12.40 2.69
C PHE A 446 0.19 -13.69 1.91
N MET A 447 1.41 -14.20 1.92
CA MET A 447 1.72 -15.47 1.25
C MET A 447 1.00 -16.66 1.87
N MET A 448 0.93 -16.75 3.21
CA MET A 448 0.18 -17.85 3.86
C MET A 448 -1.32 -17.80 3.54
N ASP A 449 -1.90 -16.59 3.43
CA ASP A 449 -3.29 -16.39 3.01
C ASP A 449 -3.48 -16.79 1.52
N GLU A 450 -2.54 -16.45 0.63
CA GLU A 450 -2.58 -16.89 -0.78
C GLU A 450 -2.42 -18.43 -0.94
N VAL A 451 -1.58 -19.07 -0.11
CA VAL A 451 -1.46 -20.53 -0.04
C VAL A 451 -2.76 -21.16 0.48
N ALA A 452 -3.36 -20.62 1.55
CA ALA A 452 -4.65 -21.11 2.04
C ALA A 452 -5.77 -20.94 0.99
N MET A 453 -5.78 -19.81 0.27
CA MET A 453 -6.76 -19.54 -0.78
C MET A 453 -6.60 -20.41 -2.02
N CYS A 454 -5.41 -20.89 -2.36
CA CYS A 454 -5.26 -21.77 -3.53
C CYS A 454 -5.99 -23.12 -3.37
N ALA A 455 -6.30 -23.52 -2.12
CA ALA A 455 -7.07 -24.71 -1.84
C ALA A 455 -8.51 -24.69 -2.36
N THR A 456 -9.11 -23.52 -2.61
CA THR A 456 -10.48 -23.45 -3.14
C THR A 456 -10.60 -23.88 -4.60
N PHE A 457 -9.49 -23.87 -5.36
CA PHE A 457 -9.48 -24.22 -6.78
C PHE A 457 -8.44 -25.28 -7.16
N CYS A 458 -7.52 -25.70 -6.27
CA CYS A 458 -6.66 -26.88 -6.49
C CYS A 458 -7.43 -28.18 -6.78
N SER A 459 -8.75 -28.21 -6.53
CA SER A 459 -9.63 -29.33 -6.83
C SER A 459 -10.24 -29.30 -8.25
N SER A 460 -10.19 -28.17 -8.97
CA SER A 460 -10.82 -28.01 -10.29
C SER A 460 -10.27 -29.00 -11.33
N PRO A 461 -11.13 -29.74 -12.06
CA PRO A 461 -10.70 -30.65 -13.12
C PRO A 461 -10.22 -29.90 -14.38
N SER A 462 -10.51 -28.59 -14.48
CA SER A 462 -10.08 -27.73 -15.59
C SER A 462 -8.66 -27.15 -15.38
N ASN A 463 -8.03 -27.42 -14.24
CA ASN A 463 -6.61 -27.12 -14.04
C ASN A 463 -5.78 -28.17 -14.78
N ALA A 464 -4.75 -27.75 -15.50
CA ALA A 464 -3.90 -28.67 -16.26
C ALA A 464 -2.48 -28.11 -16.41
N LEU A 465 -1.51 -29.02 -16.62
CA LEU A 465 -0.27 -28.66 -17.29
C LEU A 465 -0.53 -28.58 -18.80
N LEU A 466 0.15 -27.67 -19.49
CA LEU A 466 0.02 -27.50 -20.93
C LEU A 466 1.25 -28.04 -21.65
N GLU A 467 1.01 -28.74 -22.76
CA GLU A 467 2.03 -29.36 -23.61
C GLU A 467 1.72 -29.11 -25.10
N GLY A 468 2.74 -29.29 -25.96
CA GLY A 468 2.65 -29.08 -27.41
C GLY A 468 2.06 -27.71 -27.79
N ALA A 469 1.24 -27.67 -28.85
CA ALA A 469 0.61 -26.45 -29.33
C ALA A 469 -0.17 -25.68 -28.25
N SER A 470 -0.78 -26.36 -27.27
CA SER A 470 -1.50 -25.68 -26.18
C SER A 470 -0.57 -24.88 -25.26
N ARG A 471 0.67 -25.34 -25.06
CA ARG A 471 1.72 -24.60 -24.36
C ARG A 471 2.13 -23.38 -25.16
N ASP A 472 2.29 -23.52 -26.48
CA ASP A 472 2.74 -22.44 -27.36
C ASP A 472 1.65 -21.33 -27.49
N ASP A 473 0.38 -21.70 -27.61
CA ASP A 473 -0.78 -20.79 -27.52
C ASP A 473 -0.83 -20.01 -26.19
N ALA A 474 -0.40 -20.65 -25.09
CA ALA A 474 -0.35 -20.03 -23.78
C ALA A 474 0.86 -19.08 -23.63
N LEU A 475 1.99 -19.40 -24.27
CA LEU A 475 3.17 -18.55 -24.35
C LEU A 475 2.90 -17.28 -25.18
N GLY A 476 2.10 -17.37 -26.25
CA GLY A 476 1.64 -16.19 -27.00
C GLY A 476 0.92 -15.15 -26.13
N LYS A 477 0.28 -15.56 -25.03
CA LYS A 477 -0.35 -14.59 -24.08
C LYS A 477 0.67 -13.83 -23.21
N PHE A 478 1.95 -14.13 -23.35
CA PHE A 478 3.08 -13.44 -22.73
C PHE A 478 4.01 -12.76 -23.77
N GLU A 479 3.53 -12.47 -24.97
CA GLU A 479 4.24 -11.67 -26.00
C GLU A 479 4.90 -10.39 -25.46
N TYR A 480 4.37 -9.79 -24.38
CA TYR A 480 4.96 -8.63 -23.70
C TYR A 480 6.31 -8.89 -23.02
N ILE A 481 6.71 -10.14 -22.91
CA ILE A 481 8.02 -10.61 -22.44
C ILE A 481 8.86 -11.08 -23.65
N GLY A 482 8.25 -11.28 -24.82
CA GLY A 482 8.92 -11.50 -26.10
C GLY A 482 9.98 -12.60 -26.07
N MET A 483 11.14 -12.31 -26.66
CA MET A 483 12.30 -13.21 -26.65
C MET A 483 12.92 -13.40 -25.25
N MET A 484 12.51 -12.65 -24.22
CA MET A 484 12.94 -12.88 -22.83
C MET A 484 12.27 -14.11 -22.21
N VAL A 485 11.27 -14.70 -22.87
CA VAL A 485 10.66 -16.01 -22.53
C VAL A 485 11.56 -17.19 -22.97
N VAL A 486 12.87 -16.99 -23.01
CA VAL A 486 13.83 -18.08 -23.08
C VAL A 486 13.77 -18.91 -21.79
N ASN A 487 13.78 -20.23 -21.95
CA ASN A 487 13.83 -21.21 -20.85
C ASN A 487 12.55 -21.37 -20.00
N VAL A 488 11.35 -21.38 -20.61
CA VAL A 488 10.14 -21.91 -19.94
C VAL A 488 10.17 -23.44 -19.89
N GLU A 489 10.38 -24.00 -18.70
CA GLU A 489 10.37 -25.44 -18.42
C GLU A 489 8.95 -26.01 -18.39
N THR A 490 7.99 -25.29 -17.80
CA THR A 490 6.63 -25.80 -17.55
C THR A 490 5.59 -24.69 -17.72
N VAL A 491 4.40 -25.04 -18.21
CA VAL A 491 3.24 -24.14 -18.28
C VAL A 491 2.05 -24.80 -17.63
N ALA A 492 1.29 -24.05 -16.82
CA ALA A 492 0.08 -24.52 -16.17
C ALA A 492 -1.08 -23.53 -16.37
N VAL A 493 -2.29 -24.06 -16.55
CA VAL A 493 -3.54 -23.30 -16.49
C VAL A 493 -4.24 -23.58 -15.17
N ILE A 494 -4.63 -22.51 -14.50
CA ILE A 494 -5.33 -22.52 -13.22
C ILE A 494 -6.67 -21.81 -13.41
N VAL A 495 -7.77 -22.46 -13.04
CA VAL A 495 -9.14 -21.95 -13.19
C VAL A 495 -9.70 -21.58 -11.82
N GLU A 496 -9.97 -20.29 -11.61
CA GLU A 496 -10.63 -19.76 -10.41
C GLU A 496 -12.07 -19.37 -10.78
N ASN A 497 -13.07 -20.04 -10.20
CA ASN A 497 -14.47 -19.64 -10.35
C ASN A 497 -14.75 -18.39 -9.48
N HIS A 498 -15.29 -17.35 -10.10
CA HIS A 498 -15.64 -16.10 -9.46
C HIS A 498 -17.07 -15.73 -9.84
N ASP A 499 -17.99 -15.75 -8.87
CA ASP A 499 -19.42 -15.45 -9.03
C ASP A 499 -20.10 -16.22 -10.19
N GLY A 500 -19.71 -17.49 -10.38
CA GLY A 500 -20.22 -18.35 -11.46
C GLY A 500 -19.48 -18.22 -12.80
N THR A 501 -18.47 -17.33 -12.90
CA THR A 501 -17.62 -17.20 -14.09
C THR A 501 -16.24 -17.81 -13.88
N ASP A 502 -15.80 -18.69 -14.78
CA ASP A 502 -14.48 -19.31 -14.73
C ASP A 502 -13.40 -18.40 -15.30
N LYS A 503 -12.47 -17.93 -14.46
CA LYS A 503 -11.31 -17.13 -14.88
C LYS A 503 -10.08 -18.03 -15.00
N ARG A 504 -9.48 -18.07 -16.18
CA ARG A 504 -8.27 -18.85 -16.48
C ARG A 504 -7.02 -17.98 -16.30
N TYR A 505 -6.08 -18.46 -15.50
CA TYR A 505 -4.76 -17.86 -15.30
C TYR A 505 -3.70 -18.81 -15.83
N ILE A 506 -2.65 -18.27 -16.45
CA ILE A 506 -1.50 -19.03 -16.92
C ILE A 506 -0.33 -18.75 -15.99
N VAL A 507 0.35 -19.81 -15.58
CA VAL A 507 1.59 -19.77 -14.80
C VAL A 507 2.69 -20.37 -15.67
N LEU A 508 3.81 -19.64 -15.81
CA LEU A 508 5.03 -20.13 -16.46
C LEU A 508 6.04 -20.47 -15.37
N GLY A 509 6.66 -21.65 -15.45
CA GLY A 509 7.80 -22.06 -14.64
C GLY A 509 9.07 -22.04 -15.49
N MET A 510 10.08 -21.33 -15.02
CA MET A 510 11.34 -21.11 -15.74
C MET A 510 12.40 -22.13 -15.27
N THR A 511 13.40 -22.46 -16.11
CA THR A 511 14.44 -23.46 -15.78
C THR A 511 15.38 -23.07 -14.64
N ASP A 512 15.42 -21.78 -14.28
CA ASP A 512 16.14 -21.24 -13.12
C ASP A 512 15.32 -21.35 -11.80
N GLY A 513 14.10 -21.88 -11.89
CA GLY A 513 13.14 -22.00 -10.79
C GLY A 513 12.35 -20.72 -10.48
N SER A 514 12.53 -19.65 -11.25
CA SER A 514 11.65 -18.49 -11.22
C SER A 514 10.30 -18.79 -11.89
N HIS A 515 9.33 -17.87 -11.77
CA HIS A 515 8.02 -18.04 -12.36
C HIS A 515 7.39 -16.71 -12.78
N LEU A 516 6.42 -16.80 -13.68
CA LEU A 516 5.56 -15.71 -14.11
C LEU A 516 4.10 -16.15 -14.01
N CYS A 517 3.20 -15.21 -13.77
CA CYS A 517 1.77 -15.48 -13.80
C CYS A 517 1.01 -14.34 -14.47
N SER A 518 -0.04 -14.66 -15.23
CA SER A 518 -0.91 -13.68 -15.87
C SER A 518 -1.69 -12.81 -14.88
N CYS A 519 -1.76 -13.20 -13.60
CA CYS A 519 -2.27 -12.35 -12.52
C CYS A 519 -1.30 -11.25 -12.03
N ARG A 520 -0.09 -11.15 -12.61
CA ARG A 520 0.92 -10.09 -12.37
C ARG A 520 1.31 -9.78 -10.92
N THR A 521 0.89 -10.57 -9.93
CA THR A 521 1.17 -10.31 -8.50
C THR A 521 2.65 -10.37 -8.17
N LEU A 522 3.41 -11.31 -8.74
CA LEU A 522 4.86 -11.35 -8.51
C LEU A 522 5.54 -10.11 -9.12
N GLN A 523 5.09 -9.67 -10.29
CA GLN A 523 5.70 -8.57 -11.03
C GLN A 523 5.39 -7.20 -10.40
N GLU A 524 4.13 -6.90 -10.09
CA GLU A 524 3.72 -5.60 -9.53
C GLU A 524 3.84 -5.52 -8.00
N LEU A 525 3.60 -6.64 -7.28
CA LEU A 525 3.65 -6.71 -5.81
C LEU A 525 4.89 -7.43 -5.28
N GLY A 526 5.69 -8.14 -6.08
CA GLY A 526 6.91 -8.80 -5.57
C GLY A 526 6.69 -10.02 -4.68
N LEU A 527 5.47 -10.60 -4.68
CA LEU A 527 5.06 -11.75 -3.86
C LEU A 527 4.33 -12.82 -4.70
N CYS A 528 4.52 -14.09 -4.34
CA CYS A 528 3.87 -15.23 -5.01
C CYS A 528 2.35 -15.22 -4.85
N CYS A 529 1.61 -15.50 -5.93
CA CYS A 529 0.15 -15.61 -5.91
C CYS A 529 -0.36 -17.03 -5.64
N ARG A 530 -1.64 -17.10 -5.25
CA ARG A 530 -2.45 -18.33 -5.19
C ARG A 530 -2.34 -19.23 -6.45
N HIS A 531 -2.20 -18.68 -7.65
CA HIS A 531 -2.16 -19.47 -8.88
C HIS A 531 -0.82 -20.21 -9.02
N PHE A 532 0.29 -19.58 -8.65
CA PHE A 532 1.59 -20.24 -8.55
C PHE A 532 1.57 -21.37 -7.50
N TRP A 533 0.98 -21.11 -6.32
CA TRP A 533 0.84 -22.13 -5.28
C TRP A 533 -0.02 -23.33 -5.74
N ALA A 534 -1.02 -23.10 -6.59
CA ALA A 534 -1.76 -24.19 -7.23
C ALA A 534 -0.97 -24.90 -8.35
N ALA A 535 -0.15 -24.19 -9.14
CA ALA A 535 0.74 -24.82 -10.12
C ALA A 535 1.75 -25.77 -9.46
N MET A 536 2.32 -25.38 -8.31
CA MET A 536 3.14 -26.28 -7.46
C MET A 536 2.39 -27.51 -6.94
N ARG A 537 1.06 -27.43 -6.77
CA ARG A 537 0.23 -28.57 -6.39
C ARG A 537 -0.04 -29.55 -7.53
N LEU A 538 0.05 -29.09 -8.78
CA LEU A 538 -0.05 -29.91 -9.98
C LEU A 538 1.28 -30.61 -10.31
N SER A 539 2.41 -29.89 -10.27
CA SER A 539 3.71 -30.43 -10.70
C SER A 539 4.87 -30.10 -9.77
N ARG A 540 5.80 -31.05 -9.64
CA ARG A 540 7.11 -30.89 -8.95
C ARG A 540 8.10 -29.99 -9.70
N ARG A 541 7.82 -29.66 -10.97
CA ARG A 541 8.68 -28.76 -11.76
C ARG A 541 8.59 -27.31 -11.26
N TYR A 542 7.44 -26.89 -10.73
CA TYR A 542 7.33 -25.62 -10.00
C TYR A 542 7.94 -25.74 -8.61
N LYS A 543 8.92 -24.88 -8.33
CA LYS A 543 9.66 -24.84 -7.06
C LYS A 543 9.60 -23.42 -6.51
N PHE A 544 9.63 -23.28 -5.19
CA PHE A 544 9.68 -21.99 -4.52
C PHE A 544 11.01 -21.80 -3.81
N HIS A 545 11.58 -20.60 -3.92
CA HIS A 545 12.72 -20.18 -3.13
C HIS A 545 12.50 -18.74 -2.65
N VAL A 546 12.79 -18.45 -1.38
CA VAL A 546 12.50 -17.13 -0.77
C VAL A 546 13.24 -15.97 -1.45
N GLY A 547 14.36 -16.25 -2.11
CA GLY A 547 15.14 -15.27 -2.90
C GLY A 547 14.44 -14.76 -4.16
N ILE A 548 13.36 -15.41 -4.63
CA ILE A 548 12.53 -14.94 -5.76
C ILE A 548 11.66 -13.73 -5.34
N LEU A 549 11.45 -13.53 -4.04
CA LEU A 549 10.62 -12.45 -3.51
C LEU A 549 11.37 -11.10 -3.53
N ASN A 550 10.65 -10.02 -3.82
CA ASN A 550 11.27 -8.70 -3.88
C ASN A 550 11.81 -8.27 -2.49
N GLN A 551 13.05 -7.80 -2.46
CA GLN A 551 13.75 -7.36 -1.24
C GLN A 551 12.98 -6.33 -0.39
N HIS A 552 12.07 -5.56 -1.00
CA HIS A 552 11.16 -4.65 -0.30
C HIS A 552 10.45 -5.33 0.89
N TRP A 553 10.01 -6.59 0.73
CA TRP A 553 9.28 -7.34 1.76
C TRP A 553 10.15 -8.08 2.77
N LEU A 554 11.47 -8.13 2.55
CA LEU A 554 12.37 -8.80 3.47
C LEU A 554 12.50 -7.97 4.77
N ALA A 555 12.30 -8.66 5.89
CA ALA A 555 12.68 -8.20 7.21
C ALA A 555 14.21 -8.04 7.29
N GLU A 556 14.70 -7.40 8.35
CA GLU A 556 16.11 -7.01 8.44
C GLU A 556 17.05 -8.22 8.44
N GLN A 557 16.72 -9.24 9.24
CA GLN A 557 17.38 -10.53 9.23
C GLN A 557 17.29 -11.26 7.87
N GLY A 558 16.20 -11.04 7.12
CA GLY A 558 16.02 -11.60 5.78
C GLY A 558 16.87 -10.91 4.70
N ARG A 559 17.39 -9.71 4.95
CA ARG A 559 18.32 -9.00 4.03
C ARG A 559 19.79 -9.37 4.26
N LYS A 560 20.12 -9.98 5.41
CA LYS A 560 21.46 -10.48 5.73
C LYS A 560 21.89 -11.63 4.82
N PRO A 561 23.21 -11.85 4.64
CA PRO A 561 23.75 -13.03 3.96
C PRO A 561 23.16 -14.34 4.46
N THR A 562 22.90 -15.28 3.54
CA THR A 562 22.36 -16.62 3.86
C THR A 562 23.26 -17.43 4.78
N SER A 563 24.56 -17.15 4.77
CA SER A 563 25.55 -17.71 5.71
C SER A 563 25.31 -17.30 7.17
N GLU A 564 24.68 -16.15 7.43
CA GLU A 564 24.30 -15.69 8.78
C GLU A 564 22.95 -16.26 9.25
N TRP A 565 22.23 -17.02 8.41
CA TRP A 565 20.91 -17.54 8.76
C TRP A 565 21.04 -18.82 9.61
N PRO A 566 20.21 -19.01 10.66
CA PRO A 566 20.16 -20.27 11.41
C PRO A 566 19.91 -21.47 10.50
N GLU A 567 20.52 -22.63 10.80
CA GLU A 567 20.52 -23.79 9.90
C GLU A 567 19.12 -24.18 9.39
N GLY A 568 18.15 -24.35 10.30
CA GLY A 568 16.76 -24.69 9.94
C GLY A 568 15.96 -23.56 9.27
N ALA A 569 16.51 -22.35 9.18
CA ALA A 569 15.94 -21.22 8.46
C ALA A 569 16.63 -20.93 7.12
N LYS A 570 17.83 -21.49 6.87
CA LYS A 570 18.53 -21.34 5.58
C LYS A 570 17.59 -21.70 4.43
N PRO A 571 17.56 -20.87 3.37
CA PRO A 571 16.56 -21.03 2.36
C PRO A 571 16.92 -22.21 1.46
N THR A 572 15.92 -23.03 1.16
CA THR A 572 16.03 -24.21 0.32
C THR A 572 14.90 -24.20 -0.71
N TRP A 573 15.05 -24.96 -1.79
CA TRP A 573 14.01 -25.12 -2.80
C TRP A 573 12.85 -25.95 -2.25
N ALA A 574 11.72 -25.28 -1.99
CA ALA A 574 10.50 -25.94 -1.54
C ALA A 574 9.67 -26.46 -2.72
N VAL A 575 9.08 -27.63 -2.56
CA VAL A 575 8.11 -28.26 -3.47
C VAL A 575 6.85 -28.63 -2.68
N ALA A 576 5.74 -28.91 -3.38
CA ALA A 576 4.58 -29.49 -2.70
C ALA A 576 4.92 -30.92 -2.21
N LEU A 577 4.44 -31.27 -1.03
CA LEU A 577 4.59 -32.61 -0.45
C LEU A 577 3.53 -33.55 -1.01
N ASN A 578 2.29 -33.06 -1.07
CA ASN A 578 1.10 -33.81 -1.47
C ASN A 578 0.63 -33.34 -2.84
N HIS A 579 1.19 -33.89 -3.92
CA HIS A 579 0.73 -33.55 -5.28
C HIS A 579 -0.68 -34.08 -5.53
N LYS A 580 -1.50 -33.26 -6.19
CA LYS A 580 -2.72 -33.78 -6.81
C LYS A 580 -2.31 -34.25 -8.21
N ALA A 581 -1.84 -35.49 -8.29
CA ALA A 581 -1.61 -36.13 -9.59
C ALA A 581 -2.96 -36.21 -10.31
N LEU A 582 -3.17 -35.28 -11.24
CA LEU A 582 -3.96 -35.60 -12.42
C LEU A 582 -3.19 -36.72 -13.13
N SER A 583 -3.90 -37.73 -13.62
CA SER A 583 -3.31 -38.95 -14.14
C SER A 583 -2.50 -38.71 -15.41
N GLU A 584 -1.24 -38.30 -15.24
CA GLU A 584 -0.18 -38.48 -16.24
C GLU A 584 -0.07 -39.99 -16.50
N GLY A 585 -0.24 -40.37 -17.77
CA GLY A 585 -0.22 -41.77 -18.19
C GLY A 585 1.18 -42.37 -18.07
N GLU A 586 1.36 -43.18 -17.02
CA GLU A 586 2.44 -44.13 -16.78
C GLU A 586 3.89 -43.63 -16.53
N LYS A 587 4.52 -44.32 -15.55
CA LYS A 587 5.97 -44.54 -15.38
C LYS A 587 6.86 -43.33 -15.05
N GLN A 588 6.87 -42.97 -13.76
CA GLN A 588 8.16 -42.80 -13.07
C GLN A 588 8.55 -44.11 -12.34
N ALA A 589 9.79 -44.55 -12.56
CA ALA A 589 10.35 -45.79 -12.02
C ALA A 589 10.53 -45.75 -10.47
N PRO A 590 10.63 -46.91 -9.79
CA PRO A 590 10.55 -46.96 -8.33
C PRO A 590 11.85 -46.55 -7.61
N LEU A 591 11.64 -45.77 -6.54
CA LEU A 591 12.28 -45.86 -5.22
C LEU A 591 13.72 -46.41 -5.12
N VAL A 592 14.64 -45.52 -4.70
CA VAL A 592 15.80 -45.95 -3.88
C VAL A 592 15.38 -45.90 -2.41
N ALA A 593 15.19 -47.08 -1.81
CA ALA A 593 15.01 -47.22 -0.37
C ALA A 593 15.87 -48.39 0.16
N THR A 594 16.65 -48.06 1.18
CA THR A 594 17.58 -48.90 1.95
C THR A 594 17.12 -50.32 2.31
N GLY A 595 18.01 -51.31 2.15
CA GLY A 595 18.31 -52.27 3.22
C GLY A 595 17.75 -53.70 3.14
N ARG A 596 18.65 -54.65 2.85
CA ARG A 596 18.60 -56.11 3.11
C ARG A 596 17.44 -56.95 2.52
N LEU A 597 17.79 -57.79 1.54
CA LEU A 597 17.79 -59.26 1.72
C LEU A 597 18.72 -59.92 0.67
N GLN A 598 19.20 -61.13 0.96
CA GLN A 598 20.22 -61.84 0.19
C GLN A 598 19.58 -62.72 -0.91
N CYS A 599 20.20 -62.82 -2.10
CA CYS A 599 20.90 -64.04 -2.57
C CYS A 599 21.19 -64.06 -4.10
N ALA A 600 22.41 -64.52 -4.42
CA ALA A 600 22.81 -65.42 -5.52
C ALA A 600 22.60 -65.07 -7.03
N THR A 601 23.76 -64.94 -7.70
CA THR A 601 24.20 -65.62 -8.96
C THR A 601 23.63 -65.26 -10.36
N GLU A 602 24.53 -64.66 -11.17
CA GLU A 602 25.05 -65.11 -12.50
C GLU A 602 24.16 -65.17 -13.77
N GLY A 603 24.82 -64.93 -14.93
CA GLY A 603 24.29 -65.05 -16.32
C GLY A 603 23.94 -63.70 -16.97
N ASP A 604 24.64 -63.01 -17.89
CA ASP A 604 25.80 -63.18 -18.80
C ASP A 604 25.39 -62.82 -20.26
N GLU A 605 26.35 -62.29 -21.04
CA GLU A 605 26.39 -62.01 -22.49
C GLU A 605 25.43 -61.00 -23.21
N GLY A 606 26.01 -60.19 -24.12
CA GLY A 606 25.48 -60.16 -25.51
C GLY A 606 25.28 -58.85 -26.31
N GLY A 607 26.34 -58.07 -26.60
CA GLY A 607 26.40 -57.14 -27.78
C GLY A 607 25.54 -55.86 -27.76
N GLY A 608 25.82 -54.79 -28.52
CA GLY A 608 26.90 -54.56 -29.49
C GLY A 608 26.44 -53.64 -30.63
N GLY A 609 26.78 -52.34 -30.60
CA GLY A 609 26.35 -51.39 -31.64
C GLY A 609 26.83 -49.95 -31.40
N ALA A 610 28.00 -49.61 -31.94
CA ALA A 610 28.61 -48.29 -31.78
C ALA A 610 28.13 -47.28 -32.85
N GLY A 611 27.96 -46.01 -32.46
CA GLY A 611 27.60 -44.90 -33.35
C GLY A 611 28.22 -43.58 -32.91
N ALA A 612 29.44 -43.32 -33.38
CA ALA A 612 30.15 -42.02 -33.42
C ALA A 612 29.85 -41.00 -32.29
N GLY A 613 30.65 -41.03 -31.22
CA GLY A 613 30.75 -39.90 -30.29
C GLY A 613 31.61 -38.77 -30.86
N VAL A 614 31.12 -37.52 -30.79
CA VAL A 614 31.95 -36.31 -30.93
C VAL A 614 32.28 -35.80 -29.54
N GLN A 615 33.53 -36.01 -29.12
CA GLN A 615 34.06 -35.54 -27.85
C GLN A 615 34.36 -34.03 -27.94
N TRP A 616 33.69 -33.23 -27.11
CA TRP A 616 34.05 -31.83 -26.87
C TRP A 616 34.74 -31.73 -25.51
N ASP A 617 36.03 -31.43 -25.52
CA ASP A 617 36.83 -31.29 -24.30
C ASP A 617 37.05 -29.82 -23.89
N ALA A 618 37.00 -29.60 -22.57
CA ALA A 618 37.53 -28.46 -21.82
C ALA A 618 37.28 -27.01 -22.31
N GLY A 619 36.26 -26.35 -21.74
CA GLY A 619 36.05 -24.88 -21.85
C GLY A 619 35.18 -24.26 -20.74
N ASN A 620 35.05 -24.91 -19.58
CA ASN A 620 34.01 -24.62 -18.58
C ASN A 620 34.18 -23.28 -17.84
N VAL A 621 33.39 -22.28 -18.23
CA VAL A 621 32.47 -21.54 -17.32
C VAL A 621 31.24 -21.10 -18.14
N THR A 622 30.26 -21.99 -18.33
CA THR A 622 28.95 -21.62 -18.89
C THR A 622 28.05 -21.02 -17.80
N ILE A 623 27.02 -20.27 -18.18
CA ILE A 623 26.00 -19.74 -17.26
C ILE A 623 25.33 -20.87 -16.45
N GLU A 624 25.35 -22.10 -16.98
CA GLU A 624 24.93 -23.32 -16.28
C GLU A 624 25.71 -23.56 -14.98
N SER A 625 27.01 -23.28 -14.87
CA SER A 625 27.71 -23.52 -13.59
C SER A 625 27.21 -22.60 -12.47
N SER A 626 26.84 -21.36 -12.80
CA SER A 626 26.20 -20.44 -11.87
C SER A 626 24.74 -20.82 -11.59
N LEU A 627 24.00 -21.33 -12.59
CA LEU A 627 22.65 -21.86 -12.42
C LEU A 627 22.60 -23.19 -11.64
N VAL A 628 23.64 -24.02 -11.74
CA VAL A 628 23.81 -25.25 -10.95
C VAL A 628 24.19 -24.89 -9.51
N GLN A 629 25.07 -23.92 -9.29
CA GLN A 629 25.26 -23.35 -7.94
C GLN A 629 23.96 -22.75 -7.39
N LEU A 630 23.14 -22.06 -8.18
CA LEU A 630 21.81 -21.59 -7.76
C LEU A 630 20.83 -22.74 -7.42
N LYS A 631 20.96 -23.90 -8.08
CA LYS A 631 20.18 -25.12 -7.79
C LYS A 631 20.66 -25.82 -6.51
N GLU A 632 21.96 -25.78 -6.20
CA GLU A 632 22.57 -26.54 -5.10
C GLU A 632 22.77 -25.72 -3.81
N THR A 633 23.17 -24.44 -3.90
CA THR A 633 23.46 -23.56 -2.74
C THR A 633 22.44 -22.44 -2.54
N GLY A 634 21.55 -22.22 -3.52
CA GLY A 634 20.61 -21.09 -3.54
C GLY A 634 21.27 -19.73 -3.82
N PRO A 635 20.48 -18.69 -4.12
CA PRO A 635 20.98 -17.34 -4.45
C PRO A 635 21.75 -16.68 -3.31
N THR A 636 22.98 -16.27 -3.65
CA THR A 636 23.87 -15.46 -2.83
C THR A 636 23.32 -14.04 -2.59
N PRO A 637 23.93 -13.23 -1.71
CA PRO A 637 23.53 -11.84 -1.50
C PRO A 637 23.66 -10.96 -2.75
N GLN A 638 24.54 -11.31 -3.69
CA GLN A 638 24.63 -10.67 -5.00
C GLN A 638 23.48 -11.10 -5.92
N ASP A 639 23.15 -12.40 -5.98
CA ASP A 639 22.08 -12.92 -6.86
C ASP A 639 20.69 -12.39 -6.48
N ARG A 640 20.46 -12.08 -5.20
CA ARG A 640 19.26 -11.39 -4.71
C ARG A 640 19.09 -9.96 -5.27
N ARG A 641 20.15 -9.38 -5.83
CA ARG A 641 20.12 -8.10 -6.57
C ARG A 641 19.76 -8.33 -8.04
N PHE A 642 20.31 -9.38 -8.64
CA PHE A 642 20.09 -9.76 -10.04
C PHE A 642 18.67 -10.24 -10.36
N LEU A 643 18.02 -10.97 -9.44
CA LEU A 643 16.89 -11.86 -9.74
C LEU A 643 15.61 -11.26 -10.36
N TYR A 644 15.50 -9.95 -10.54
CA TYR A 644 14.40 -9.35 -11.34
C TYR A 644 14.67 -7.92 -11.87
N VAL A 645 15.66 -7.17 -11.35
CA VAL A 645 15.80 -5.73 -11.66
C VAL A 645 16.94 -5.45 -12.63
N ASP A 646 18.12 -6.04 -12.42
CA ASP A 646 19.32 -5.66 -13.19
C ASP A 646 19.36 -6.34 -14.57
N CYS A 647 18.94 -7.60 -14.71
CA CYS A 647 18.71 -8.22 -16.02
C CYS A 647 17.69 -7.45 -16.87
N LEU A 648 16.73 -6.76 -16.22
CA LEU A 648 15.71 -5.96 -16.87
C LEU A 648 16.25 -4.59 -17.31
N LYS A 649 17.15 -3.98 -16.53
CA LYS A 649 17.86 -2.74 -16.90
C LYS A 649 18.83 -2.99 -18.06
N GLU A 650 19.62 -4.06 -18.01
CA GLU A 650 20.56 -4.41 -19.09
C GLU A 650 19.84 -4.81 -20.39
N ALA A 651 18.77 -5.61 -20.32
CA ALA A 651 17.96 -5.94 -21.50
C ALA A 651 17.28 -4.71 -22.11
N THR A 652 16.75 -3.80 -21.28
CA THR A 652 16.15 -2.54 -21.78
C THR A 652 17.21 -1.67 -22.45
N ALA A 653 18.41 -1.53 -21.87
CA ALA A 653 19.50 -0.75 -22.43
C ALA A 653 20.01 -1.30 -23.77
N ALA A 654 20.07 -2.63 -23.93
CA ALA A 654 20.43 -3.27 -25.20
C ALA A 654 19.41 -2.96 -26.32
N VAL A 655 18.11 -3.02 -26.01
CA VAL A 655 17.03 -2.67 -26.96
C VAL A 655 17.06 -1.18 -27.32
N SER A 656 17.34 -0.29 -26.36
CA SER A 656 17.45 1.17 -26.60
C SER A 656 18.62 1.58 -27.49
N LEU A 657 19.60 0.70 -27.74
CA LEU A 657 20.75 0.96 -28.61
C LEU A 657 20.54 0.47 -30.06
N GLY A 658 19.34 -0.03 -30.41
CA GLY A 658 19.03 -0.46 -31.78
C GLY A 658 19.77 -1.73 -32.22
N VAL A 659 20.29 -2.51 -31.28
CA VAL A 659 21.08 -3.73 -31.56
C VAL A 659 20.12 -4.93 -31.68
N GLU A 660 19.66 -5.21 -32.90
CA GLU A 660 18.69 -6.30 -33.16
C GLU A 660 19.20 -7.69 -32.73
N THR A 661 20.53 -7.91 -32.69
CA THR A 661 21.16 -9.04 -31.99
C THR A 661 22.49 -8.61 -31.36
N VAL A 662 22.65 -8.82 -30.05
CA VAL A 662 23.96 -8.62 -29.38
C VAL A 662 24.78 -9.90 -29.56
N PRO A 663 25.93 -9.89 -30.27
CA PRO A 663 26.75 -11.09 -30.40
C PRO A 663 27.25 -11.53 -29.02
N PRO A 664 27.29 -12.84 -28.71
CA PRO A 664 27.74 -13.34 -27.40
C PRO A 664 29.15 -12.86 -27.01
N GLU A 665 29.97 -12.46 -27.98
CA GLU A 665 31.31 -11.91 -27.80
C GLU A 665 31.30 -10.47 -27.29
N ALA A 666 30.35 -9.64 -27.74
CA ALA A 666 30.16 -8.28 -27.24
C ALA A 666 29.66 -8.28 -25.78
N LEU A 667 28.72 -9.18 -25.45
CA LEU A 667 28.27 -9.39 -24.07
C LEU A 667 29.42 -9.86 -23.16
N ARG A 668 30.26 -10.79 -23.65
CA ARG A 668 31.48 -11.25 -22.95
C ARG A 668 32.51 -10.13 -22.80
N ALA A 669 32.64 -9.21 -23.76
CA ALA A 669 33.52 -8.04 -23.65
C ALA A 669 33.02 -7.03 -22.60
N LEU A 670 31.72 -6.73 -22.58
CA LEU A 670 31.10 -5.86 -21.57
C LEU A 670 31.31 -6.40 -20.15
N VAL A 671 31.00 -7.70 -19.94
CA VAL A 671 31.18 -8.37 -18.64
C VAL A 671 32.66 -8.41 -18.22
N ARG A 672 33.61 -8.51 -19.16
CA ARG A 672 35.05 -8.43 -18.88
C ARG A 672 35.48 -7.01 -18.47
N GLN A 673 35.04 -5.96 -19.19
CA GLN A 673 35.32 -4.58 -18.82
C GLN A 673 34.73 -4.23 -17.44
N PHE A 674 33.49 -4.66 -17.16
CA PHE A 674 32.85 -4.43 -15.86
C PHE A 674 33.59 -5.14 -14.72
N LYS A 675 34.01 -6.40 -14.91
CA LYS A 675 34.85 -7.13 -13.95
C LYS A 675 36.22 -6.46 -13.73
N GLN A 676 36.84 -5.90 -14.77
CA GLN A 676 38.11 -5.19 -14.65
C GLN A 676 37.96 -3.86 -13.89
N GLY A 677 36.90 -3.09 -14.13
CA GLY A 677 36.60 -1.86 -13.38
C GLY A 677 36.33 -2.12 -11.90
N VAL A 678 35.56 -3.17 -11.57
CA VAL A 678 35.31 -3.58 -10.18
C VAL A 678 36.60 -4.05 -9.49
N HIS A 679 37.52 -4.71 -10.19
CA HIS A 679 38.81 -5.11 -9.63
C HIS A 679 39.80 -3.95 -9.41
N GLN A 680 39.71 -2.87 -10.19
CA GLN A 680 40.47 -1.65 -9.91
C GLN A 680 39.92 -0.92 -8.69
N ALA A 681 38.58 -0.83 -8.55
CA ALA A 681 37.96 -0.27 -7.34
C ALA A 681 38.33 -1.04 -6.06
N SER A 682 38.49 -2.37 -6.15
CA SER A 682 38.85 -3.20 -4.99
C SER A 682 40.30 -3.07 -4.51
N ARG A 683 41.19 -2.38 -5.27
CA ARG A 683 42.61 -2.19 -4.90
C ARG A 683 42.94 -0.83 -4.31
N ILE A 684 42.00 0.12 -4.30
CA ILE A 684 42.19 1.46 -3.70
C ILE A 684 41.76 1.46 -2.21
N GLY A 685 41.04 0.44 -1.75
CA GLY A 685 40.45 0.37 -0.40
C GLY A 685 41.34 -0.20 0.72
N SER A 686 42.66 -0.36 0.55
CA SER A 686 43.51 -1.07 1.52
C SER A 686 44.84 -0.39 1.87
N SER A 687 44.79 0.76 2.55
CA SER A 687 45.87 1.22 3.44
C SER A 687 45.38 2.30 4.42
N ALA A 688 45.74 2.13 5.71
CA ALA A 688 45.43 2.98 6.87
C ALA A 688 43.95 3.09 7.31
N GLY A 689 43.56 2.86 8.57
CA GLY A 689 44.31 2.30 9.71
C GLY A 689 43.95 2.94 11.05
N LEU A 690 43.49 2.12 12.01
CA LEU A 690 43.34 2.39 13.47
C LEU A 690 42.31 3.49 13.89
N ALA A 691 41.73 3.50 15.11
CA ALA A 691 41.44 2.44 16.10
C ALA A 691 40.49 2.99 17.22
N VAL A 692 39.57 2.14 17.75
CA VAL A 692 39.38 1.74 19.18
C VAL A 692 39.45 2.84 20.28
N ALA A 693 38.60 2.99 21.32
CA ALA A 693 37.40 2.33 21.91
C ALA A 693 36.59 3.41 22.73
N ASN A 694 35.33 3.28 23.20
CA ASN A 694 34.66 2.31 24.12
C ASN A 694 35.36 2.16 25.50
N PRO A 695 34.71 1.80 26.64
CA PRO A 695 33.31 1.37 26.93
C PRO A 695 32.50 2.47 27.71
N ALA A 696 31.45 2.30 28.54
CA ALA A 696 30.72 1.17 29.16
C ALA A 696 29.21 1.51 29.43
N VAL A 697 28.23 0.59 29.31
CA VAL A 697 27.62 -0.35 30.31
C VAL A 697 27.02 0.34 31.57
N VAL A 698 25.70 0.24 31.84
CA VAL A 698 24.99 -0.72 32.77
C VAL A 698 23.48 -0.33 32.78
N ARG A 699 22.44 -1.17 33.03
CA ARG A 699 22.10 -2.61 32.84
C ARG A 699 20.69 -2.85 33.49
N LEU A 700 19.95 -3.91 33.10
CA LEU A 700 18.90 -4.62 33.91
C LEU A 700 17.51 -3.91 34.12
N PRO A 701 16.45 -4.57 34.64
CA PRO A 701 15.86 -5.87 34.20
C PRO A 701 14.29 -5.99 34.31
N THR A 702 13.70 -7.10 33.79
CA THR A 702 12.52 -7.91 34.31
C THR A 702 11.26 -7.28 34.97
N SER A 703 10.05 -7.86 35.00
CA SER A 703 9.34 -8.98 34.35
C SER A 703 7.87 -9.05 34.86
N ARG A 704 6.98 -9.82 34.17
CA ARG A 704 5.65 -10.33 34.61
C ARG A 704 4.54 -9.30 34.93
N ASP A 705 3.24 -9.62 34.87
CA ASP A 705 2.35 -10.48 34.06
C ASP A 705 0.91 -10.28 34.62
N THR A 706 -0.12 -10.72 33.89
CA THR A 706 -1.55 -10.78 34.24
C THR A 706 -2.32 -9.43 34.25
N GLY A 707 -3.54 -9.33 33.70
CA GLY A 707 -4.23 -10.24 32.78
C GLY A 707 -5.73 -9.92 32.55
N LYS A 708 -6.24 -10.39 31.40
CA LYS A 708 -7.67 -10.62 31.03
C LYS A 708 -8.55 -9.41 30.62
N ARG A 709 -9.42 -9.50 29.59
CA ARG A 709 -9.48 -10.37 28.38
C ARG A 709 -10.66 -9.94 27.44
N LYS A 710 -10.43 -9.96 26.11
CA LYS A 710 -11.37 -10.30 25.00
C LYS A 710 -12.62 -9.40 24.75
N ARG A 711 -13.21 -9.27 23.54
CA ARG A 711 -12.93 -9.67 22.13
C ARG A 711 -13.81 -8.76 21.24
N ALA A 712 -13.49 -8.30 20.02
CA ALA A 712 -12.62 -8.72 18.91
C ALA A 712 -13.15 -9.83 17.98
N SER A 713 -13.58 -9.45 16.76
CA SER A 713 -13.44 -10.20 15.49
C SER A 713 -13.84 -9.32 14.27
N HIS A 714 -13.25 -9.60 13.08
CA HIS A 714 -13.51 -8.99 11.76
C HIS A 714 -12.96 -7.58 11.43
N GLU A 715 -11.63 -7.45 11.29
CA GLU A 715 -11.03 -6.42 10.39
C GLU A 715 -9.91 -6.97 9.47
N GLY A 716 -9.21 -8.05 9.83
CA GLY A 716 -8.08 -8.57 9.05
C GLY A 716 -8.38 -8.94 7.58
N GLY A 717 -9.57 -9.45 7.28
CA GLY A 717 -9.98 -9.78 5.91
C GLY A 717 -10.24 -8.55 5.03
N ALA A 718 -10.47 -7.37 5.63
CA ALA A 718 -10.83 -6.17 4.88
C ALA A 718 -9.66 -5.62 4.04
N VAL A 719 -8.41 -5.81 4.48
CA VAL A 719 -7.20 -5.22 3.88
C VAL A 719 -6.59 -6.09 2.79
N VAL A 720 -6.52 -7.41 2.97
CA VAL A 720 -6.21 -8.34 1.86
C VAL A 720 -7.27 -8.18 0.76
N GLY A 721 -8.54 -8.09 1.16
CA GLY A 721 -9.63 -7.71 0.26
C GLY A 721 -9.51 -6.29 -0.31
N ALA A 722 -8.81 -5.34 0.31
CA ALA A 722 -8.63 -3.99 -0.23
C ALA A 722 -7.50 -3.92 -1.26
N ALA A 723 -6.37 -4.59 -1.01
CA ALA A 723 -5.32 -4.79 -2.01
C ALA A 723 -5.88 -5.56 -3.22
N ARG A 724 -6.65 -6.63 -2.97
CA ARG A 724 -7.31 -7.42 -4.02
C ARG A 724 -8.43 -6.67 -4.73
N ARG A 725 -9.21 -5.80 -4.05
CA ARG A 725 -10.18 -4.92 -4.71
C ARG A 725 -9.49 -3.85 -5.55
N ALA A 726 -8.43 -3.22 -5.06
CA ALA A 726 -7.66 -2.25 -5.85
C ALA A 726 -7.05 -2.91 -7.10
N TYR A 727 -6.54 -4.14 -6.98
CA TYR A 727 -6.02 -4.95 -8.08
C TYR A 727 -7.13 -5.39 -9.07
N ASN A 728 -8.26 -5.92 -8.57
CA ASN A 728 -9.37 -6.39 -9.41
C ASN A 728 -10.13 -5.22 -10.08
N GLN A 729 -10.32 -4.09 -9.41
CA GLN A 729 -10.96 -2.87 -9.96
C GLN A 729 -10.10 -2.14 -11.02
N SER A 730 -8.86 -2.59 -11.23
CA SER A 730 -8.01 -2.15 -12.35
C SER A 730 -7.96 -3.15 -13.51
N TYR A 731 -8.73 -4.24 -13.44
CA TYR A 731 -8.82 -5.32 -14.44
C TYR A 731 -10.25 -5.75 -14.81
N SER A 732 -11.26 -5.21 -14.13
CA SER A 732 -12.65 -5.08 -14.60
C SER A 732 -12.85 -3.67 -15.14
#